data_AF-A0A956L126-F1
#
_entry.id   AF-A0A956L126-F1
#
_cell.length_a   1.000
_cell.length_b   1.000
_cell.length_c   1.000
_cell.angle_alpha   90.00
_cell.angle_beta   90.00
_cell.angle_gamma   90.00
#
_symmetry.space_group_name_H-M   'P 1'
#
loop_
_entity.id
_entity.type
_entity.pdbx_description
1 polymer ?
#
loop_
_entity_poly.entity_id
_entity_poly.type
_entity_poly.pdbx_seq_one_letter_code
_entity_poly.pdbx_strand_id
1 'polypeptide(L)'
;MRWLATALWLVIAGCERSEASTDAHAPEAEPPSATHGPTAPPLRPLEVLLGGCDEQGPGPRCALTSDRRRLTLWVEEPSARSVEVSIDGVPVTATPAAAEHGLRWTIEVPAEAAVLQARRRDAPPRVEPFTLALRTTDEASVAEREALDREATRAWNAGDIAAIEPIHERARARGHRAVATRWAHNLAFHYVGERELTRGRWWLDRAGALLPQETAVHLYFRGLLAETRGDLGDALVAYRRSLRRARALGAGLQPVLRLAALGQVLTIMAQTGDRAGALEAMREGLQVARSPSMSALHRAKFLDTAAWALLVSGPYPEVAASPYDPRALLDQARALLGDQPEGEPEWFTVRLNLAYDALERGETAAARWWLDALVGRRLPRTDALWQRLLRARVDRLEGRLGLAREGLEAMVADADRHRDHGLRWGARVEHARVLEELGRISEALAEYAEADALLEQQLSTVGMGERERFLAGREAVARRRVELLLDHDRPEAALCAARLARTRALRSLDRRLRRDADRGTRRALDEYLGTRLRLDDAYDQTFWIASAARAERRRAEIDHEREANAQRFEAIMRGSGGHRPSIPDCGALSTPGAGMVDLHYFQLDRGWVGFSMDERGRIVHRVLTDPKGALDEDDPMSLGALLLDPFEDVLATARRVRIMASGPLYGVAFHGLPLGAGGPRLQDGRAVVYGLDLPIDPRTSDVAGPAIVLEPPSNLPRAHEEAELSVAGLRRRGVEVRALTEGEPVD
;
A
#
# COMPACT_ATOMS: atom_id res chain seq x y z
N MET A 1 8.43 -13.74 5.10
CA MET A 1 7.04 -14.00 4.67
C MET A 1 6.45 -15.37 5.05
N ARG A 2 7.11 -16.24 5.84
CA ARG A 2 6.43 -17.34 6.58
C ARG A 2 5.85 -16.90 7.94
N TRP A 3 5.89 -15.60 8.23
CA TRP A 3 5.92 -15.03 9.57
C TRP A 3 4.56 -14.81 10.25
N LEU A 4 3.46 -15.27 9.65
CA LEU A 4 2.11 -15.17 10.26
C LEU A 4 1.38 -16.52 10.43
N ALA A 5 2.12 -17.63 10.36
CA ALA A 5 1.57 -18.96 10.12
C ALA A 5 0.88 -19.67 11.29
N THR A 6 1.26 -19.41 12.53
CA THR A 6 1.11 -20.45 13.55
C THR A 6 -0.05 -20.23 14.53
N ALA A 7 -0.94 -19.25 14.33
CA ALA A 7 -1.99 -18.98 15.32
C ALA A 7 -3.35 -18.53 14.74
N LEU A 8 -3.94 -19.28 13.81
CA LEU A 8 -5.38 -19.14 13.49
C LEU A 8 -6.21 -20.32 14.04
N TRP A 9 -5.73 -21.01 15.09
CA TRP A 9 -6.19 -22.38 15.39
C TRP A 9 -6.91 -22.62 16.73
N LEU A 10 -7.35 -21.60 17.47
CA LEU A 10 -8.32 -21.80 18.55
C LEU A 10 -9.21 -20.57 18.69
N VAL A 11 -10.54 -20.79 18.65
CA VAL A 11 -11.69 -19.94 19.10
C VAL A 11 -12.77 -19.84 18.01
N ILE A 12 -13.72 -20.79 18.02
CA ILE A 12 -15.14 -20.57 17.68
C ILE A 12 -15.99 -21.35 18.69
N ALA A 13 -16.16 -20.81 19.91
CA ALA A 13 -17.20 -21.19 20.87
C ALA A 13 -17.31 -20.18 22.03
N GLY A 14 -18.46 -19.50 22.14
CA GLY A 14 -19.01 -18.90 23.38
C GLY A 14 -18.53 -17.49 23.80
N CYS A 15 -19.47 -16.54 23.92
CA CYS A 15 -19.35 -15.32 24.74
C CYS A 15 -20.74 -14.80 25.20
N GLU A 16 -20.87 -14.57 26.52
CA GLU A 16 -22.02 -13.97 27.22
C GLU A 16 -21.83 -12.46 27.51
N ARG A 17 -22.94 -11.77 27.83
CA ARG A 17 -23.20 -10.32 27.70
C ARG A 17 -22.79 -9.46 28.92
N SER A 18 -22.67 -8.15 28.67
CA SER A 18 -22.77 -7.04 29.62
C SER A 18 -23.59 -5.90 28.98
N GLU A 19 -24.55 -5.34 29.72
CA GLU A 19 -25.52 -4.31 29.28
C GLU A 19 -25.18 -2.92 29.84
N ALA A 20 -25.41 -1.86 29.05
CA ALA A 20 -25.57 -0.49 29.54
C ALA A 20 -26.54 0.29 28.64
N SER A 21 -27.42 1.05 29.28
CA SER A 21 -28.57 1.81 28.75
C SER A 21 -28.23 3.29 28.51
N THR A 22 -28.83 3.91 27.49
CA THR A 22 -29.10 5.37 27.43
C THR A 22 -30.29 5.66 26.52
N ASP A 23 -31.22 6.51 26.99
CA ASP A 23 -32.32 7.11 26.22
C ASP A 23 -32.17 8.65 26.23
N ALA A 24 -32.37 9.29 25.07
CA ALA A 24 -32.75 10.70 24.95
C ALA A 24 -33.45 10.97 23.60
N HIS A 25 -34.65 11.57 23.66
CA HIS A 25 -35.44 12.02 22.51
C HIS A 25 -35.16 13.50 22.18
N ALA A 26 -35.23 13.85 20.89
CA ALA A 26 -35.33 15.23 20.40
C ALA A 26 -36.43 15.32 19.30
N PRO A 27 -37.06 16.50 19.11
CA PRO A 27 -38.37 16.63 18.45
C PRO A 27 -38.32 16.96 16.95
N GLU A 28 -39.47 16.72 16.31
CA GLU A 28 -39.80 16.88 14.88
C GLU A 28 -39.80 18.34 14.39
N ALA A 29 -39.40 18.53 13.12
CA ALA A 29 -39.57 19.77 12.36
C ALA A 29 -40.32 19.49 11.04
N GLU A 30 -41.20 20.41 10.66
CA GLU A 30 -42.13 20.36 9.53
C GLU A 30 -41.46 20.36 8.14
N PRO A 31 -42.11 19.80 7.09
CA PRO A 31 -41.54 19.66 5.76
C PRO A 31 -41.82 20.87 4.86
N PRO A 32 -40.88 21.28 3.99
CA PRO A 32 -41.15 22.22 2.91
C PRO A 32 -41.67 21.54 1.63
N SER A 33 -42.45 22.32 0.88
CA SER A 33 -43.24 21.96 -0.31
C SER A 33 -42.45 21.43 -1.50
N ALA A 34 -43.07 20.48 -2.21
CA ALA A 34 -42.53 19.70 -3.30
C ALA A 34 -42.36 20.48 -4.62
N THR A 35 -41.11 20.65 -5.05
CA THR A 35 -40.74 20.82 -6.46
C THR A 35 -40.36 19.46 -7.06
N HIS A 36 -40.80 19.19 -8.30
CA HIS A 36 -40.55 17.94 -9.02
C HIS A 36 -39.04 17.63 -9.11
N GLY A 37 -38.61 16.72 -8.24
CA GLY A 37 -37.22 16.28 -8.12
C GLY A 37 -36.82 15.24 -9.16
N PRO A 38 -35.50 15.05 -9.34
CA PRO A 38 -34.95 14.03 -10.23
C PRO A 38 -35.48 12.64 -9.88
N THR A 39 -35.83 11.86 -10.90
CA THR A 39 -36.26 10.46 -10.78
C THR A 39 -35.30 9.70 -9.88
N ALA A 40 -35.80 9.17 -8.75
CA ALA A 40 -34.98 8.46 -7.78
C ALA A 40 -34.26 7.28 -8.44
N PRO A 41 -32.96 7.06 -8.17
CA PRO A 41 -32.23 5.94 -8.73
C PRO A 41 -32.90 4.62 -8.35
N PRO A 42 -32.86 3.60 -9.24
CA PRO A 42 -33.45 2.30 -8.95
C PRO A 42 -32.86 1.72 -7.66
N LEU A 43 -33.73 1.27 -6.76
CA LEU A 43 -33.34 0.70 -5.48
C LEU A 43 -32.55 -0.59 -5.72
N ARG A 44 -31.32 -0.63 -5.20
CA ARG A 44 -30.47 -1.83 -5.24
C ARG A 44 -30.97 -2.86 -4.23
N PRO A 45 -30.82 -4.17 -4.51
CA PRO A 45 -31.03 -5.21 -3.50
C PRO A 45 -30.23 -4.93 -2.22
N LEU A 46 -30.73 -5.39 -1.07
CA LEU A 46 -29.99 -5.27 0.19
C LEU A 46 -28.70 -6.11 0.10
N GLU A 47 -27.55 -5.48 0.38
CA GLU A 47 -26.33 -6.22 0.65
C GLU A 47 -26.40 -6.73 2.10
N VAL A 48 -26.41 -8.06 2.25
CA VAL A 48 -26.58 -8.73 3.54
C VAL A 48 -25.41 -9.66 3.81
N LEU A 49 -24.87 -9.60 5.03
CA LEU A 49 -23.89 -10.54 5.55
C LEU A 49 -24.45 -11.28 6.76
N LEU A 50 -24.06 -12.54 6.89
CA LEU A 50 -24.49 -13.46 7.93
C LEU A 50 -23.30 -14.09 8.63
N GLY A 51 -23.31 -14.08 9.95
CA GLY A 51 -22.38 -14.81 10.82
C GLY A 51 -23.16 -15.70 11.79
N GLY A 52 -22.51 -16.77 12.27
CA GLY A 52 -23.10 -17.69 13.24
C GLY A 52 -23.77 -18.93 12.65
N CYS A 53 -23.71 -19.14 11.33
CA CYS A 53 -24.14 -20.39 10.71
C CYS A 53 -23.11 -21.50 10.92
N ASP A 54 -23.60 -22.70 11.24
CA ASP A 54 -22.81 -23.93 11.32
C ASP A 54 -22.44 -24.47 9.94
N GLU A 55 -23.40 -24.42 9.02
CA GLU A 55 -23.25 -24.79 7.61
C GLU A 55 -24.16 -23.91 6.74
N GLN A 56 -23.77 -23.68 5.49
CA GLN A 56 -24.70 -23.15 4.49
C GLN A 56 -24.84 -24.10 3.31
N GLY A 57 -26.09 -24.33 2.90
CA GLY A 57 -26.41 -25.10 1.70
C GLY A 57 -26.17 -24.30 0.41
N PRO A 58 -26.44 -24.87 -0.78
CA PRO A 58 -26.55 -24.07 -2.00
C PRO A 58 -27.69 -23.06 -1.86
N GLY A 59 -27.40 -21.78 -2.14
CA GLY A 59 -28.31 -20.66 -1.90
C GLY A 59 -28.24 -20.10 -0.47
N PRO A 60 -29.10 -19.14 -0.11
CA PRO A 60 -29.16 -18.57 1.23
C PRO A 60 -29.85 -19.57 2.18
N ARG A 61 -29.11 -20.56 2.68
CA ARG A 61 -29.57 -21.51 3.70
C ARG A 61 -28.59 -21.55 4.85
N CYS A 62 -29.03 -21.50 6.10
CA CYS A 62 -28.20 -21.57 7.30
C CYS A 62 -28.64 -22.74 8.17
N ALA A 63 -27.71 -23.65 8.45
CA ALA A 63 -27.91 -24.68 9.45
C ALA A 63 -27.38 -24.16 10.80
N LEU A 64 -28.10 -24.47 11.88
CA LEU A 64 -27.79 -24.11 13.26
C LEU A 64 -27.82 -25.36 14.13
N THR A 65 -26.87 -25.52 15.05
CA THR A 65 -26.95 -26.52 16.10
C THR A 65 -27.92 -26.10 17.20
N SER A 66 -28.40 -27.08 17.97
CA SER A 66 -29.34 -26.85 19.08
C SER A 66 -28.77 -25.94 20.17
N ASP A 67 -27.45 -25.96 20.38
CA ASP A 67 -26.72 -25.17 21.38
C ASP A 67 -26.33 -23.76 20.91
N ARG A 68 -26.29 -23.49 19.59
CA ARG A 68 -25.83 -22.22 19.02
C ARG A 68 -26.84 -21.63 18.06
N ARG A 69 -27.87 -21.00 18.62
CA ARG A 69 -28.93 -20.35 17.85
C ARG A 69 -28.81 -18.84 17.81
N ARG A 70 -27.58 -18.32 17.77
CA ARG A 70 -27.33 -16.88 17.66
C ARG A 70 -26.78 -16.56 16.27
N LEU A 71 -27.53 -15.77 15.50
CA LEU A 71 -27.10 -15.24 14.21
C LEU A 71 -26.73 -13.78 14.31
N THR A 72 -25.70 -13.40 13.56
CA THR A 72 -25.39 -12.00 13.30
C THR A 72 -25.77 -11.67 11.87
N LEU A 73 -26.66 -10.70 11.70
CA LEU A 73 -27.08 -10.17 10.41
C LEU A 73 -26.52 -8.75 10.27
N TRP A 74 -25.76 -8.48 9.22
CA TRP A 74 -25.37 -7.12 8.85
C TRP A 74 -26.05 -6.74 7.54
N VAL A 75 -26.55 -5.51 7.46
CA VAL A 75 -27.20 -4.96 6.27
C VAL A 75 -26.56 -3.61 5.96
N GLU A 76 -26.14 -3.41 4.71
CA GLU A 76 -25.57 -2.14 4.22
C GLU A 76 -26.66 -1.07 4.07
N GLU A 77 -27.20 -0.60 5.20
CA GLU A 77 -28.20 0.45 5.27
C GLU A 77 -27.89 1.41 6.42
N PRO A 78 -27.88 2.74 6.20
CA PRO A 78 -27.47 3.68 7.23
C PRO A 78 -28.55 3.96 8.29
N SER A 79 -29.81 3.59 8.06
CA SER A 79 -30.93 3.94 8.93
C SER A 79 -31.66 2.71 9.45
N ALA A 80 -31.71 2.53 10.77
CA ALA A 80 -32.46 1.44 11.39
C ALA A 80 -33.96 1.46 11.03
N ARG A 81 -34.49 2.64 10.68
CA ARG A 81 -35.88 2.82 10.27
C ARG A 81 -36.15 2.29 8.85
N SER A 82 -35.12 2.15 8.01
CA SER A 82 -35.30 1.71 6.62
C SER A 82 -35.36 0.19 6.47
N VAL A 83 -34.96 -0.59 7.48
CA VAL A 83 -34.89 -2.06 7.39
C VAL A 83 -35.84 -2.72 8.39
N GLU A 84 -36.53 -3.75 7.94
CA GLU A 84 -37.26 -4.69 8.78
C GLU A 84 -36.63 -6.07 8.65
N VAL A 85 -36.33 -6.67 9.81
CA VAL A 85 -35.83 -8.04 9.92
C VAL A 85 -36.91 -8.87 10.60
N SER A 86 -37.24 -10.02 10.02
CA SER A 86 -38.27 -10.92 10.56
C SER A 86 -37.83 -12.39 10.51
N ILE A 87 -38.34 -13.20 11.43
CA ILE A 87 -38.23 -14.65 11.42
C ILE A 87 -39.64 -15.21 11.23
N ASP A 88 -39.83 -16.02 10.18
CA ASP A 88 -41.13 -16.61 9.81
C ASP A 88 -42.27 -15.58 9.73
N GLY A 89 -41.94 -14.38 9.21
CA GLY A 89 -42.87 -13.26 9.10
C GLY A 89 -43.08 -12.46 10.39
N VAL A 90 -42.50 -12.88 11.52
CA VAL A 90 -42.56 -12.16 12.80
C VAL A 90 -41.37 -11.22 12.92
N PRO A 91 -41.57 -9.90 13.09
CA PRO A 91 -40.47 -8.95 13.24
C PRO A 91 -39.56 -9.29 14.44
N VAL A 92 -38.25 -9.24 14.22
CA VAL A 92 -37.24 -9.49 15.26
C VAL A 92 -37.20 -8.28 16.20
N THR A 93 -37.25 -8.52 17.51
CA THR A 93 -37.21 -7.46 18.54
C THR A 93 -35.80 -6.92 18.83
N ALA A 94 -34.76 -7.57 18.30
CA ALA A 94 -33.37 -7.15 18.49
C ALA A 94 -33.12 -5.75 17.91
N THR A 95 -32.61 -4.84 18.75
CA THR A 95 -32.21 -3.51 18.31
C THR A 95 -30.92 -3.60 17.48
N PRO A 96 -30.89 -3.04 16.25
CA PRO A 96 -29.66 -3.01 15.48
C PRO A 96 -28.62 -2.10 16.17
N ALA A 97 -27.38 -2.57 16.21
CA ALA A 97 -26.24 -1.73 16.51
C ALA A 97 -25.74 -1.07 15.22
N ALA A 98 -25.34 0.20 15.29
CA ALA A 98 -24.59 0.83 14.21
C ALA A 98 -23.29 0.04 13.96
N ALA A 99 -23.00 -0.23 12.70
CA ALA A 99 -21.78 -0.86 12.24
C ALA A 99 -21.18 -0.03 11.11
N GLU A 100 -19.93 -0.32 10.75
CA GLU A 100 -19.28 0.37 9.62
C GLU A 100 -20.13 0.19 8.35
N HIS A 101 -20.57 1.31 7.78
CA HIS A 101 -21.44 1.38 6.60
C HIS A 101 -22.79 0.65 6.68
N GLY A 102 -23.30 0.33 7.88
CA GLY A 102 -24.57 -0.39 7.96
C GLY A 102 -25.10 -0.62 9.37
N LEU A 103 -26.01 -1.57 9.48
CA LEU A 103 -26.66 -1.98 10.71
C LEU A 103 -26.36 -3.44 10.98
N ARG A 104 -26.16 -3.77 12.26
CA ARG A 104 -25.90 -5.14 12.70
C ARG A 104 -26.94 -5.57 13.74
N TRP A 105 -27.63 -6.67 13.46
CA TRP A 105 -28.50 -7.36 14.41
C TRP A 105 -27.80 -8.59 14.95
N THR A 106 -27.92 -8.80 16.26
CA THR A 106 -27.61 -10.07 16.90
C THR A 106 -28.92 -10.72 17.30
N ILE A 107 -29.26 -11.83 16.66
CA ILE A 107 -30.59 -12.43 16.66
C ILE A 107 -30.50 -13.80 17.33
N GLU A 108 -31.28 -14.01 18.39
CA GLU A 108 -31.54 -15.36 18.90
C GLU A 108 -32.63 -16.00 18.04
N VAL A 109 -32.33 -17.16 17.45
CA VAL A 109 -33.16 -17.85 16.48
C VAL A 109 -33.96 -18.96 17.18
N PRO A 110 -35.31 -18.95 17.14
CA PRO A 110 -36.12 -19.98 17.79
C PRO A 110 -35.84 -21.42 17.30
N ALA A 111 -36.17 -22.38 18.18
CA ALA A 111 -36.35 -23.83 17.93
C ALA A 111 -36.69 -24.21 16.48
N GLU A 112 -37.85 -23.69 16.15
CA GLU A 112 -38.72 -24.03 15.03
C GLU A 112 -38.57 -23.08 13.85
N ALA A 113 -37.67 -22.09 13.95
CA ALA A 113 -37.52 -21.06 12.95
C ALA A 113 -37.12 -21.64 11.59
N ALA A 114 -37.86 -21.28 10.54
CA ALA A 114 -37.66 -21.83 9.20
C ALA A 114 -37.07 -20.82 8.21
N VAL A 115 -37.33 -19.53 8.39
CA VAL A 115 -36.91 -18.47 7.48
C VAL A 115 -36.55 -17.20 8.23
N LEU A 116 -35.39 -16.61 7.93
CA LEU A 116 -35.02 -15.24 8.31
C LEU A 116 -35.12 -14.34 7.08
N GLN A 117 -35.80 -13.21 7.19
CA GLN A 117 -35.94 -12.24 6.10
C GLN A 117 -35.45 -10.86 6.51
N ALA A 118 -34.85 -10.13 5.57
CA ALA A 118 -34.53 -8.71 5.70
C ALA A 118 -35.06 -7.95 4.49
N ARG A 119 -35.82 -6.88 4.72
CA ARG A 119 -36.42 -6.06 3.66
C ARG A 119 -36.34 -4.58 3.99
N ARG A 120 -36.30 -3.73 2.96
CA ARG A 120 -36.47 -2.29 3.17
C ARG A 120 -37.95 -2.01 3.43
N ARG A 121 -38.30 -1.23 4.47
CA ARG A 121 -39.70 -0.94 4.83
C ARG A 121 -40.45 -0.22 3.71
N ASP A 122 -39.77 0.73 3.06
CA ASP A 122 -40.34 1.59 2.02
C ASP A 122 -40.03 1.11 0.59
N ALA A 123 -39.44 -0.08 0.43
CA ALA A 123 -39.18 -0.59 -0.90
C ALA A 123 -40.48 -0.99 -1.61
N PRO A 124 -40.61 -0.69 -2.92
CA PRO A 124 -41.74 -1.14 -3.70
C PRO A 124 -41.76 -2.68 -3.74
N PRO A 125 -42.94 -3.31 -3.89
CA PRO A 125 -43.09 -4.78 -3.88
C PRO A 125 -42.23 -5.54 -4.89
N ARG A 126 -41.66 -4.85 -5.88
CA ARG A 126 -40.77 -5.43 -6.90
C ARG A 126 -39.35 -5.69 -6.41
N VAL A 127 -38.93 -5.11 -5.28
CA VAL A 127 -37.61 -5.40 -4.68
C VAL A 127 -37.79 -6.60 -3.77
N GLU A 128 -37.25 -7.75 -4.19
CA GLU A 128 -37.36 -8.97 -3.40
C GLU A 128 -36.61 -8.83 -2.06
N PRO A 129 -37.21 -9.31 -0.95
CA PRO A 129 -36.54 -9.33 0.34
C PRO A 129 -35.38 -10.33 0.31
N PHE A 130 -34.32 -10.02 1.06
CA PHE A 130 -33.33 -11.04 1.39
C PHE A 130 -34.02 -12.14 2.21
N THR A 131 -33.85 -13.40 1.81
CA THR A 131 -34.49 -14.55 2.45
C THR A 131 -33.45 -15.63 2.72
N LEU A 132 -33.35 -16.08 3.97
CA LEU A 132 -32.43 -17.12 4.44
C LEU A 132 -33.24 -18.28 5.03
N ALA A 133 -33.18 -19.46 4.41
CA ALA A 133 -33.81 -20.65 4.98
C ALA A 133 -32.99 -21.16 6.17
N LEU A 134 -33.63 -21.32 7.32
CA LEU A 134 -33.04 -21.83 8.55
C LEU A 134 -33.34 -23.33 8.69
N ARG A 135 -32.36 -24.09 9.16
CA ARG A 135 -32.50 -25.51 9.46
C ARG A 135 -31.79 -25.85 10.76
N THR A 136 -32.36 -26.76 11.53
CA THR A 136 -31.64 -27.37 12.64
C THR A 136 -30.81 -28.53 12.10
N THR A 137 -29.51 -28.55 12.38
CA THR A 137 -28.63 -29.65 12.00
C THR A 137 -28.91 -30.85 12.92
N ASP A 138 -28.97 -32.07 12.36
CA ASP A 138 -29.05 -33.27 13.19
C ASP A 138 -27.72 -33.53 13.94
N GLU A 139 -27.80 -34.16 15.11
CA GLU A 139 -26.64 -34.41 15.96
C GLU A 139 -25.60 -35.33 15.29
N ALA A 140 -26.05 -36.24 14.42
CA ALA A 140 -25.18 -37.18 13.72
C ALA A 140 -24.25 -36.44 12.71
N SER A 141 -24.80 -35.50 11.96
CA SER A 141 -24.08 -34.63 11.03
C SER A 141 -23.08 -33.74 11.77
N VAL A 142 -23.46 -33.21 12.94
CA VAL A 142 -22.53 -32.45 13.80
C VAL A 142 -21.36 -33.33 14.26
N ALA A 143 -21.64 -34.53 14.76
CA ALA A 143 -20.61 -35.45 15.23
C ALA A 143 -19.66 -35.88 14.10
N GLU A 144 -20.19 -36.14 12.90
CA GLU A 144 -19.40 -36.46 11.71
C GLU A 144 -18.50 -35.28 11.27
N ARG A 145 -19.07 -34.07 11.24
CA ARG A 145 -18.35 -32.82 10.95
C ARG A 145 -17.16 -32.63 11.88
N GLU A 146 -17.37 -32.79 13.18
CA GLU A 146 -16.30 -32.69 14.17
C GLU A 146 -15.27 -33.81 14.05
N ALA A 147 -15.69 -35.03 13.69
CA ALA A 147 -14.78 -36.15 13.50
C ALA A 147 -13.81 -35.88 12.34
N LEU A 148 -14.32 -35.41 11.19
CA LEU A 148 -13.51 -35.00 10.04
C LEU A 148 -12.56 -33.87 10.41
N ASP A 149 -13.02 -32.90 11.18
CA ASP A 149 -12.18 -31.79 11.60
C ASP A 149 -11.03 -32.22 12.52
N ARG A 150 -11.34 -33.03 13.55
CA ARG A 150 -10.32 -33.61 14.44
C ARG A 150 -9.33 -34.48 13.68
N GLU A 151 -9.78 -35.22 12.67
CA GLU A 151 -8.92 -36.03 11.81
C GLU A 151 -7.91 -35.15 11.05
N ALA A 152 -8.38 -34.11 10.36
CA ALA A 152 -7.50 -33.21 9.62
C ALA A 152 -6.58 -32.39 10.55
N THR A 153 -7.04 -32.06 11.77
CA THR A 153 -6.20 -31.44 12.81
C THR A 153 -5.03 -32.31 13.19
N ARG A 154 -5.28 -33.60 13.43
CA ARG A 154 -4.23 -34.56 13.77
C ARG A 154 -3.23 -34.70 12.62
N ALA A 155 -3.72 -34.80 11.38
CA ALA A 155 -2.86 -34.85 10.19
C ALA A 155 -1.98 -33.60 10.08
N TRP A 156 -2.56 -32.41 10.22
CA TRP A 156 -1.82 -31.15 10.20
C TRP A 156 -0.76 -31.07 11.29
N ASN A 157 -1.11 -31.40 12.53
CA ASN A 157 -0.18 -31.37 13.66
C ASN A 157 0.94 -32.42 13.52
N ALA A 158 0.67 -33.53 12.85
CA ALA A 158 1.68 -34.54 12.50
C ALA A 158 2.55 -34.13 11.30
N GLY A 159 2.25 -33.02 10.63
CA GLY A 159 2.92 -32.59 9.40
C GLY A 159 2.51 -33.40 8.16
N ASP A 160 1.48 -34.23 8.24
CA ASP A 160 0.96 -35.02 7.12
C ASP A 160 -0.04 -34.19 6.29
N ILE A 161 0.51 -33.24 5.54
CA ILE A 161 -0.28 -32.31 4.70
C ILE A 161 -1.03 -33.06 3.60
N ALA A 162 -0.48 -34.17 3.10
CA ALA A 162 -1.09 -34.96 2.02
C ALA A 162 -2.38 -35.66 2.46
N ALA A 163 -2.50 -36.06 3.73
CA ALA A 163 -3.71 -36.67 4.27
C ALA A 163 -4.92 -35.70 4.38
N ILE A 164 -4.69 -34.39 4.30
CA ILE A 164 -5.77 -33.40 4.47
C ILE A 164 -6.66 -33.31 3.21
N GLU A 165 -6.09 -33.50 2.02
CA GLU A 165 -6.84 -33.48 0.75
C GLU A 165 -8.00 -34.49 0.72
N PRO A 166 -7.80 -35.81 1.00
CA PRO A 166 -8.91 -36.75 1.02
C PRO A 166 -9.93 -36.47 2.16
N ILE A 167 -9.52 -35.83 3.26
CA ILE A 167 -10.44 -35.39 4.32
C ILE A 167 -11.32 -34.23 3.81
N HIS A 168 -10.72 -33.26 3.11
CA HIS A 168 -11.44 -32.17 2.46
C HIS A 168 -12.46 -32.69 1.44
N GLU A 169 -12.07 -33.64 0.58
CA GLU A 169 -12.99 -34.22 -0.41
C GLU A 169 -14.16 -34.97 0.25
N ARG A 170 -13.91 -35.73 1.32
CA ARG A 170 -14.97 -36.37 2.12
C ARG A 170 -15.92 -35.35 2.75
N ALA A 171 -15.37 -34.30 3.38
CA ALA A 171 -16.18 -33.23 3.96
C ALA A 171 -17.06 -32.55 2.89
N ARG A 172 -16.49 -32.25 1.73
CA ARG A 172 -17.22 -31.66 0.60
C ARG A 172 -18.31 -32.59 0.06
N ALA A 173 -18.01 -33.87 -0.13
CA ALA A 173 -18.96 -34.87 -0.63
C ALA A 173 -20.17 -35.06 0.30
N ARG A 174 -19.96 -34.91 1.62
CA ARG A 174 -21.02 -35.00 2.64
C ARG A 174 -21.75 -33.68 2.90
N GLY A 175 -21.37 -32.60 2.24
CA GLY A 175 -22.00 -31.29 2.41
C GLY A 175 -21.46 -30.47 3.58
N HIS A 176 -20.43 -30.93 4.29
CA HIS A 176 -19.75 -30.21 5.38
C HIS A 176 -18.86 -29.08 4.88
N ARG A 177 -19.48 -28.08 4.27
CA ARG A 177 -18.77 -26.99 3.57
C ARG A 177 -17.88 -26.18 4.48
N ALA A 178 -18.30 -25.88 5.72
CA ALA A 178 -17.48 -25.10 6.65
C ALA A 178 -16.13 -25.79 6.95
N VAL A 179 -16.16 -27.09 7.20
CA VAL A 179 -14.94 -27.90 7.42
C VAL A 179 -14.10 -27.94 6.15
N ALA A 180 -14.71 -28.23 4.99
CA ALA A 180 -14.00 -28.27 3.71
C ALA A 180 -13.33 -26.93 3.38
N THR A 181 -14.05 -25.81 3.53
CA THR A 181 -13.55 -24.45 3.29
C THR A 181 -12.40 -24.10 4.22
N ARG A 182 -12.52 -24.33 5.53
CA ARG A 182 -11.44 -24.07 6.50
C ARG A 182 -10.17 -24.85 6.16
N TRP A 183 -10.29 -26.13 5.81
CA TRP A 183 -9.13 -26.94 5.44
C TRP A 183 -8.54 -26.55 4.08
N ALA A 184 -9.36 -26.10 3.13
CA ALA A 184 -8.86 -25.50 1.89
C ALA A 184 -8.07 -24.21 2.16
N HIS A 185 -8.51 -23.37 3.10
CA HIS A 185 -7.75 -22.19 3.54
C HIS A 185 -6.42 -22.56 4.21
N ASN A 186 -6.40 -23.56 5.09
CA ASN A 186 -5.17 -24.03 5.73
C ASN A 186 -4.17 -24.61 4.72
N LEU A 187 -4.65 -25.36 3.73
CA LEU A 187 -3.82 -25.88 2.65
C LEU A 187 -3.31 -24.74 1.75
N ALA A 188 -4.18 -23.79 1.39
CA ALA A 188 -3.75 -22.60 0.67
C ALA A 188 -2.64 -21.86 1.42
N PHE A 189 -2.83 -21.66 2.72
CA PHE A 189 -1.85 -21.04 3.61
C PHE A 189 -0.51 -21.78 3.61
N HIS A 190 -0.54 -23.11 3.78
CA HIS A 190 0.66 -23.95 3.73
C HIS A 190 1.41 -23.77 2.41
N TYR A 191 0.73 -23.96 1.27
CA TYR A 191 1.36 -23.87 -0.04
C TYR A 191 1.86 -22.45 -0.37
N VAL A 192 1.17 -21.41 0.12
CA VAL A 192 1.67 -20.03 0.04
C VAL A 192 2.98 -19.88 0.82
N GLY A 193 3.05 -20.42 2.04
CA GLY A 193 4.27 -20.43 2.86
C GLY A 193 5.43 -21.23 2.25
N GLU A 194 5.13 -22.31 1.53
CA GLU A 194 6.09 -23.10 0.74
C GLU A 194 6.42 -22.46 -0.63
N ARG A 195 5.79 -21.33 -0.97
CA ARG A 195 5.91 -20.63 -2.26
C ARG A 195 5.43 -21.42 -3.47
N GLU A 196 4.57 -22.41 -3.27
CA GLU A 196 3.82 -23.12 -4.31
C GLU A 196 2.55 -22.35 -4.69
N LEU A 197 2.73 -21.14 -5.23
CA LEU A 197 1.65 -20.14 -5.42
C LEU A 197 0.51 -20.60 -6.34
N THR A 198 0.79 -21.54 -7.25
CA THR A 198 -0.24 -22.15 -8.11
C THR A 198 -1.13 -23.09 -7.30
N ARG A 199 -0.55 -23.96 -6.44
CA ARG A 199 -1.32 -24.83 -5.54
C ARG A 199 -2.07 -24.04 -4.48
N GLY A 200 -1.43 -23.01 -3.91
CA GLY A 200 -2.08 -22.10 -2.97
C GLY A 200 -3.33 -21.45 -3.56
N ARG A 201 -3.24 -20.96 -4.80
CA ARG A 201 -4.40 -20.43 -5.55
C ARG A 201 -5.46 -21.50 -5.79
N TRP A 202 -5.06 -22.68 -6.25
CA TRP A 202 -5.98 -23.78 -6.52
C TRP A 202 -6.81 -24.13 -5.29
N TRP A 203 -6.19 -24.19 -4.11
CA TRP A 203 -6.91 -24.42 -2.84
C TRP A 203 -7.83 -23.26 -2.47
N LEU A 204 -7.44 -22.01 -2.69
CA LEU A 204 -8.35 -20.87 -2.49
C LEU A 204 -9.57 -20.93 -3.40
N ASP A 205 -9.38 -21.25 -4.68
CA ASP A 205 -10.48 -21.39 -5.64
C ASP A 205 -11.42 -22.55 -5.24
N ARG A 206 -10.89 -23.62 -4.62
CA ARG A 206 -11.68 -24.75 -4.09
C ARG A 206 -12.41 -24.45 -2.78
N ALA A 207 -12.02 -23.42 -2.04
CA ALA A 207 -12.71 -23.02 -0.82
C ALA A 207 -14.21 -22.71 -1.06
N GLY A 208 -14.61 -22.48 -2.32
CA GLY A 208 -16.01 -22.51 -2.80
C GLY A 208 -16.77 -21.21 -2.58
N ALA A 209 -18.08 -21.19 -2.84
CA ALA A 209 -18.95 -20.05 -2.51
C ALA A 209 -19.08 -19.98 -0.98
N LEU A 210 -18.40 -18.98 -0.41
CA LEU A 210 -18.11 -18.91 1.01
C LEU A 210 -19.31 -18.40 1.80
N LEU A 211 -19.42 -18.86 3.04
CA LEU A 211 -20.16 -18.14 4.08
C LEU A 211 -19.63 -16.69 4.12
N PRO A 212 -20.44 -15.68 4.50
CA PRO A 212 -19.92 -14.32 4.67
C PRO A 212 -18.75 -14.23 5.66
N GLN A 213 -18.76 -15.03 6.74
CA GLN A 213 -17.63 -15.16 7.67
C GLN A 213 -16.38 -15.77 7.01
N GLU A 214 -16.56 -16.84 6.22
CA GLU A 214 -15.47 -17.48 5.47
C GLU A 214 -14.96 -16.60 4.32
N THR A 215 -15.78 -15.66 3.85
CA THR A 215 -15.39 -14.65 2.87
C THR A 215 -14.31 -13.73 3.43
N ALA A 216 -14.42 -13.31 4.69
CA ALA A 216 -13.39 -12.50 5.32
C ALA A 216 -12.06 -13.28 5.42
N VAL A 217 -12.12 -14.54 5.86
CA VAL A 217 -10.95 -15.42 5.96
C VAL A 217 -10.32 -15.68 4.58
N HIS A 218 -11.13 -15.98 3.57
CA HIS A 218 -10.64 -16.16 2.20
C HIS A 218 -10.01 -14.91 1.64
N LEU A 219 -10.59 -13.72 1.87
CA LEU A 219 -10.02 -12.45 1.45
C LEU A 219 -8.66 -12.21 2.13
N TYR A 220 -8.53 -12.57 3.41
CA TYR A 220 -7.24 -12.54 4.09
C TYR A 220 -6.21 -13.46 3.42
N PHE A 221 -6.55 -14.72 3.14
CA PHE A 221 -5.59 -15.62 2.46
C PHE A 221 -5.32 -15.25 1.00
N ARG A 222 -6.29 -14.65 0.31
CA ARG A 222 -6.06 -14.05 -1.01
C ARG A 222 -5.05 -12.90 -0.92
N GLY A 223 -5.12 -12.10 0.15
CA GLY A 223 -4.14 -11.08 0.47
C GLY A 223 -2.74 -11.67 0.64
N LEU A 224 -2.59 -12.73 1.46
CA LEU A 224 -1.31 -13.42 1.67
C LEU A 224 -0.73 -13.99 0.38
N LEU A 225 -1.58 -14.55 -0.49
CA LEU A 225 -1.17 -15.05 -1.79
C LEU A 225 -0.68 -13.92 -2.72
N ALA A 226 -1.38 -12.79 -2.74
CA ALA A 226 -0.98 -11.61 -3.51
C ALA A 226 0.35 -11.04 -3.01
N GLU A 227 0.48 -10.87 -1.69
CA GLU A 227 1.70 -10.39 -1.04
C GLU A 227 2.90 -11.29 -1.34
N THR A 228 2.73 -12.62 -1.27
CA THR A 228 3.81 -13.58 -1.54
C THR A 228 4.22 -13.58 -3.03
N ARG A 229 3.33 -13.16 -3.94
CA ARG A 229 3.66 -12.88 -5.35
C ARG A 229 4.38 -11.53 -5.54
N GLY A 230 4.45 -10.72 -4.48
CA GLY A 230 4.97 -9.36 -4.50
C GLY A 230 3.89 -8.31 -4.79
N ASP A 231 2.65 -8.70 -5.07
CA ASP A 231 1.56 -7.78 -5.44
C ASP A 231 0.96 -7.12 -4.20
N LEU A 232 1.66 -6.10 -3.70
CA LEU A 232 1.31 -5.41 -2.45
C LEU A 232 -0.01 -4.64 -2.58
N GLY A 233 -0.33 -4.16 -3.78
CA GLY A 233 -1.60 -3.49 -4.07
C GLY A 233 -2.79 -4.44 -3.87
N ASP A 234 -2.81 -5.59 -4.56
CA ASP A 234 -3.89 -6.57 -4.38
C ASP A 234 -3.95 -7.11 -2.96
N ALA A 235 -2.80 -7.28 -2.32
CA ALA A 235 -2.74 -7.70 -0.94
C ALA A 235 -3.48 -6.72 -0.03
N LEU A 236 -3.14 -5.42 -0.11
CA LEU A 236 -3.76 -4.37 0.67
C LEU A 236 -5.28 -4.31 0.45
N VAL A 237 -5.72 -4.41 -0.80
CA VAL A 237 -7.14 -4.43 -1.16
C VAL A 237 -7.86 -5.61 -0.54
N ALA A 238 -7.28 -6.81 -0.64
CA ALA A 238 -7.85 -8.02 -0.10
C ALA A 238 -7.94 -7.97 1.44
N TYR A 239 -6.90 -7.45 2.11
CA TYR A 239 -6.91 -7.26 3.56
C TYR A 239 -7.93 -6.21 4.01
N ARG A 240 -8.02 -5.05 3.35
CA ARG A 240 -9.04 -4.03 3.65
C ARG A 240 -10.46 -4.58 3.45
N ARG A 241 -10.70 -5.37 2.41
CA ARG A 241 -11.98 -6.06 2.19
C ARG A 241 -12.26 -7.09 3.29
N SER A 242 -11.25 -7.86 3.71
CA SER A 242 -11.35 -8.76 4.86
C SER A 242 -11.75 -8.02 6.13
N LEU A 243 -11.10 -6.88 6.42
CA LEU A 243 -11.39 -6.04 7.59
C LEU A 243 -12.81 -5.49 7.57
N ARG A 244 -13.27 -4.95 6.43
CA ARG A 244 -14.66 -4.47 6.29
C ARG A 244 -15.66 -5.58 6.58
N ARG A 245 -15.45 -6.78 6.01
CA ARG A 245 -16.33 -7.95 6.28
C ARG A 245 -16.27 -8.38 7.76
N ALA A 246 -15.09 -8.38 8.37
CA ALA A 246 -14.93 -8.72 9.78
C ALA A 246 -15.61 -7.71 10.71
N ARG A 247 -15.51 -6.40 10.43
CA ARG A 247 -16.17 -5.34 11.22
C ARG A 247 -17.69 -5.36 11.06
N ALA A 248 -18.17 -5.60 9.84
CA ALA A 248 -19.59 -5.77 9.55
C ALA A 248 -20.21 -6.91 10.39
N LEU A 249 -19.52 -8.06 10.49
CA LEU A 249 -19.95 -9.19 11.31
C LEU A 249 -19.68 -9.00 12.82
N GLY A 250 -18.83 -8.04 13.20
CA GLY A 250 -18.58 -7.63 14.57
C GLY A 250 -17.42 -8.33 15.27
N ALA A 251 -16.88 -7.63 16.29
CA ALA A 251 -15.63 -7.97 16.94
C ALA A 251 -15.61 -9.33 17.66
N GLY A 252 -16.77 -9.83 18.09
CA GLY A 252 -16.88 -11.09 18.82
C GLY A 252 -16.74 -12.34 17.94
N LEU A 253 -16.93 -12.23 16.62
CA LEU A 253 -16.90 -13.40 15.74
C LEU A 253 -15.50 -13.74 15.25
N GLN A 254 -14.60 -12.76 15.05
CA GLN A 254 -13.27 -12.98 14.47
C GLN A 254 -12.19 -11.95 14.90
N PRO A 255 -11.94 -11.74 16.21
CA PRO A 255 -10.96 -10.74 16.66
C PRO A 255 -9.53 -11.07 16.21
N VAL A 256 -9.16 -12.36 16.11
CA VAL A 256 -7.85 -12.80 15.63
C VAL A 256 -7.65 -12.45 14.15
N LEU A 257 -8.64 -12.76 13.30
CA LEU A 257 -8.56 -12.45 11.87
C LEU A 257 -8.44 -10.95 11.64
N ARG A 258 -9.24 -10.14 12.37
CA ARG A 258 -9.16 -8.68 12.29
C ARG A 258 -7.78 -8.19 12.68
N LEU A 259 -7.22 -8.70 13.78
CA LEU A 259 -5.88 -8.33 14.23
C LEU A 259 -4.80 -8.73 13.22
N ALA A 260 -4.90 -9.93 12.65
CA ALA A 260 -3.98 -10.42 11.63
C ALA A 260 -4.02 -9.57 10.35
N ALA A 261 -5.22 -9.26 9.85
CA ALA A 261 -5.40 -8.41 8.67
C ALA A 261 -4.94 -6.96 8.92
N LEU A 262 -5.19 -6.39 10.10
CA LEU A 262 -4.63 -5.09 10.49
C LEU A 262 -3.10 -5.12 10.51
N GLY A 263 -2.50 -6.20 11.01
CA GLY A 263 -1.05 -6.39 10.98
C GLY A 263 -0.49 -6.40 9.55
N GLN A 264 -1.20 -7.00 8.59
CA GLN A 264 -0.77 -6.98 7.18
C GLN A 264 -0.93 -5.61 6.54
N VAL A 265 -2.07 -4.95 6.76
CA VAL A 265 -2.32 -3.58 6.28
C VAL A 265 -1.22 -2.65 6.80
N LEU A 266 -0.96 -2.69 8.11
CA LEU A 266 0.10 -1.95 8.77
C LEU A 266 1.48 -2.20 8.14
N THR A 267 1.82 -3.48 7.92
CA THR A 267 3.10 -3.88 7.32
C THR A 267 3.26 -3.32 5.91
N ILE A 268 2.25 -3.50 5.05
CA ILE A 268 2.30 -3.03 3.66
C ILE A 268 2.39 -1.51 3.63
N MET A 269 1.55 -0.81 4.39
CA MET A 269 1.56 0.65 4.46
C MET A 269 2.91 1.19 4.93
N ALA A 270 3.53 0.59 5.95
CA ALA A 270 4.88 0.99 6.37
C ALA A 270 5.92 0.75 5.26
N GLN A 271 5.86 -0.40 4.56
CA GLN A 271 6.78 -0.72 3.46
C GLN A 271 6.63 0.20 2.25
N THR A 272 5.41 0.65 1.99
CA THR A 272 5.08 1.57 0.91
C THR A 272 5.18 3.02 1.32
N GLY A 273 5.56 3.34 2.56
CA GLY A 273 5.70 4.72 3.05
C GLY A 273 4.37 5.43 3.35
N ASP A 274 3.24 4.72 3.39
CA ASP A 274 1.97 5.23 3.91
C ASP A 274 1.96 5.30 5.44
N ARG A 275 2.71 6.24 6.00
CA ARG A 275 2.83 6.38 7.45
C ARG A 275 1.51 6.71 8.14
N ALA A 276 0.68 7.55 7.52
CA ALA A 276 -0.61 7.93 8.10
C ALA A 276 -1.55 6.73 8.17
N GLY A 277 -1.69 5.97 7.07
CA GLY A 277 -2.49 4.74 7.05
C GLY A 277 -1.93 3.68 7.99
N ALA A 278 -0.60 3.51 8.05
CA ALA A 278 0.05 2.61 8.99
C ALA A 278 -0.31 2.96 10.45
N LEU A 279 -0.21 4.24 10.84
CA LEU A 279 -0.58 4.68 12.18
C LEU A 279 -2.06 4.48 12.50
N GLU A 280 -2.95 4.65 11.52
CA GLU A 280 -4.38 4.36 11.68
C GLU A 280 -4.63 2.87 11.93
N ALA A 281 -4.08 1.99 11.08
CA ALA A 281 -4.18 0.54 11.24
C ALA A 281 -3.57 0.06 12.56
N MET A 282 -2.47 0.69 12.99
CA MET A 282 -1.82 0.44 14.28
C MET A 282 -2.72 0.81 15.45
N ARG A 283 -3.31 2.01 15.46
CA ARG A 283 -4.24 2.46 16.53
C ARG A 283 -5.40 1.49 16.69
N GLU A 284 -6.04 1.12 15.57
CA GLU A 284 -7.15 0.18 15.59
C GLU A 284 -6.70 -1.21 16.08
N GLY A 285 -5.57 -1.72 15.58
CA GLY A 285 -5.11 -3.04 15.98
C GLY A 285 -4.66 -3.10 17.44
N LEU A 286 -4.07 -2.03 18.00
CA LEU A 286 -3.78 -1.92 19.43
C LEU A 286 -5.06 -1.95 20.26
N GLN A 287 -6.16 -1.34 19.78
CA GLN A 287 -7.45 -1.43 20.44
C GLN A 287 -8.00 -2.87 20.42
N VAL A 288 -7.91 -3.56 19.28
CA VAL A 288 -8.34 -4.97 19.16
C VAL A 288 -7.48 -5.89 20.04
N ALA A 289 -6.16 -5.68 20.08
CA ALA A 289 -5.23 -6.45 20.89
C ALA A 289 -5.57 -6.36 22.39
N ARG A 290 -6.07 -5.21 22.88
CA ARG A 290 -6.49 -5.05 24.29
C ARG A 290 -7.74 -5.84 24.68
N SER A 291 -8.46 -6.43 23.72
CA SER A 291 -9.66 -7.24 24.01
C SER A 291 -9.33 -8.41 24.94
N PRO A 292 -10.13 -8.67 26.00
CA PRO A 292 -9.94 -9.82 26.89
C PRO A 292 -9.94 -11.18 26.16
N SER A 293 -10.61 -11.26 25.01
CA SER A 293 -10.65 -12.46 24.16
C SER A 293 -9.35 -12.76 23.39
N MET A 294 -8.39 -11.82 23.38
CA MET A 294 -7.10 -12.01 22.72
C MET A 294 -6.09 -12.71 23.62
N SER A 295 -5.47 -13.78 23.10
CA SER A 295 -4.38 -14.48 23.76
C SER A 295 -3.13 -13.59 23.87
N ALA A 296 -2.27 -13.89 24.85
CA ALA A 296 -0.97 -13.21 25.00
C ALA A 296 -0.11 -13.30 23.72
N LEU A 297 -0.11 -14.47 23.07
CA LEU A 297 0.60 -14.71 21.82
C LEU A 297 0.11 -13.78 20.69
N HIS A 298 -1.20 -13.67 20.47
CA HIS A 298 -1.76 -12.79 19.43
C HIS A 298 -1.47 -11.32 19.70
N ARG A 299 -1.54 -10.91 20.97
CA ARG A 299 -1.17 -9.55 21.38
C ARG A 299 0.30 -9.27 21.11
N ALA A 300 1.20 -10.17 21.51
CA ALA A 300 2.63 -10.03 21.29
C ALA A 300 2.98 -9.92 19.80
N LYS A 301 2.39 -10.78 18.96
CA LYS A 301 2.56 -10.73 17.49
C LYS A 301 2.21 -9.37 16.91
N PHE A 302 1.07 -8.82 17.31
CA PHE A 302 0.63 -7.53 16.78
C PHE A 302 1.52 -6.39 17.30
N LEU A 303 1.90 -6.40 18.57
CA LEU A 303 2.84 -5.42 19.14
C LEU A 303 4.19 -5.43 18.43
N ASP A 304 4.72 -6.63 18.15
CA ASP A 304 5.95 -6.82 17.36
C ASP A 304 5.80 -6.25 15.94
N THR A 305 4.70 -6.56 15.26
CA THR A 305 4.39 -6.03 13.91
C THR A 305 4.28 -4.50 13.93
N ALA A 306 3.66 -3.94 14.96
CA ALA A 306 3.52 -2.49 15.13
C ALA A 306 4.87 -1.82 15.37
N ALA A 307 5.71 -2.39 16.22
CA ALA A 307 7.07 -1.88 16.43
C ALA A 307 7.91 -1.94 15.15
N TRP A 308 7.86 -3.07 14.44
CA TRP A 308 8.55 -3.23 13.16
C TRP A 308 8.12 -2.18 12.14
N ALA A 309 6.82 -1.91 12.02
CA ALA A 309 6.30 -0.89 11.13
C ALA A 309 6.84 0.52 11.44
N LEU A 310 7.03 0.86 12.73
CA LEU A 310 7.67 2.11 13.14
C LEU A 310 9.15 2.14 12.78
N LEU A 311 9.88 1.04 13.02
CA LEU A 311 11.31 0.93 12.74
C LEU A 311 11.60 1.10 11.23
N VAL A 312 10.83 0.43 10.37
CA VAL A 312 11.07 0.51 8.91
C VAL A 312 10.54 1.80 8.27
N SER A 313 9.63 2.51 8.92
CA SER A 313 9.13 3.80 8.42
C SER A 313 10.12 4.95 8.63
N GLY A 314 11.11 4.78 9.53
CA GLY A 314 12.15 5.78 9.83
C GLY A 314 11.62 7.14 10.33
N PRO A 315 12.53 8.04 10.76
CA PRO A 315 12.19 9.43 10.99
C PRO A 315 12.14 10.19 9.65
N TYR A 316 10.94 10.42 9.11
CA TYR A 316 10.76 11.42 8.06
C TYR A 316 10.64 12.80 8.71
N PRO A 317 11.46 13.79 8.28
CA PRO A 317 11.41 15.12 8.87
C PRO A 317 10.07 15.84 8.65
N GLU A 318 9.33 15.48 7.59
CA GLU A 318 8.09 16.17 7.18
C GLU A 318 6.82 15.65 7.86
N VAL A 319 6.86 14.48 8.51
CA VAL A 319 5.66 13.87 9.12
C VAL A 319 5.78 13.90 10.63
N ALA A 320 4.69 14.31 11.29
CA ALA A 320 4.57 14.28 12.75
C ALA A 320 5.14 12.97 13.34
N ALA A 321 5.92 13.12 14.41
CA ALA A 321 6.46 12.00 15.16
C ALA A 321 5.32 11.06 15.57
N SER A 322 5.55 9.75 15.43
CA SER A 322 4.62 8.76 15.95
C SER A 322 4.49 8.96 17.47
N PRO A 323 3.27 8.92 18.05
CA PRO A 323 3.11 8.95 19.50
C PRO A 323 3.53 7.63 20.17
N TYR A 324 3.94 6.63 19.38
CA TYR A 324 4.37 5.31 19.85
C TYR A 324 5.88 5.15 19.74
N ASP A 325 6.49 4.60 20.80
CA ASP A 325 7.89 4.19 20.84
C ASP A 325 8.02 2.70 20.46
N PRO A 326 8.77 2.34 19.41
CA PRO A 326 8.96 0.94 19.02
C PRO A 326 9.54 0.08 20.16
N ARG A 327 10.46 0.62 20.97
CA ARG A 327 11.07 -0.12 22.07
C ARG A 327 10.04 -0.52 23.13
N ALA A 328 9.19 0.41 23.52
CA ALA A 328 8.12 0.16 24.48
C ALA A 328 7.11 -0.91 24.00
N LEU A 329 6.81 -0.96 22.69
CA LEU A 329 5.95 -1.99 22.11
C LEU A 329 6.64 -3.37 22.13
N LEU A 330 7.93 -3.43 21.79
CA LEU A 330 8.72 -4.67 21.80
C LEU A 330 8.92 -5.22 23.21
N ASP A 331 9.15 -4.37 24.20
CA ASP A 331 9.27 -4.79 25.59
C ASP A 331 7.95 -5.36 26.13
N GLN A 332 6.80 -4.80 25.72
CA GLN A 332 5.49 -5.38 26.02
C GLN A 332 5.29 -6.74 25.33
N ALA A 333 5.66 -6.85 24.04
CA ALA A 333 5.59 -8.12 23.32
C ALA A 333 6.44 -9.20 23.99
N ARG A 334 7.68 -8.85 24.38
CA ARG A 334 8.58 -9.74 25.13
C ARG A 334 7.98 -10.15 26.47
N ALA A 335 7.41 -9.21 27.23
CA ALA A 335 6.80 -9.52 28.52
C ALA A 335 5.64 -10.51 28.40
N LEU A 336 4.86 -10.44 27.31
CA LEU A 336 3.76 -11.38 27.03
C LEU A 336 4.25 -12.78 26.64
N LEU A 337 5.40 -12.87 25.96
CA LEU A 337 6.01 -14.15 25.54
C LEU A 337 6.91 -14.77 26.62
N GLY A 338 7.34 -13.98 27.60
CA GLY A 338 8.32 -14.38 28.61
C GLY A 338 9.76 -14.41 28.09
N ASP A 339 10.70 -14.72 28.99
CA ASP A 339 12.14 -14.65 28.66
C ASP A 339 12.67 -15.90 27.95
N GLN A 340 11.99 -17.05 28.04
CA GLN A 340 12.41 -18.32 27.40
C GLN A 340 11.25 -19.26 26.99
N PRO A 341 10.38 -18.91 26.03
CA PRO A 341 9.47 -19.86 25.42
C PRO A 341 10.26 -20.75 24.46
N GLU A 342 10.43 -22.01 24.83
CA GLU A 342 11.02 -23.01 23.95
C GLU A 342 10.12 -23.22 22.72
N GLY A 343 10.66 -22.96 21.54
CA GLY A 343 10.04 -23.38 20.27
C GLY A 343 9.02 -22.42 19.65
N GLU A 344 8.76 -21.24 20.23
CA GLU A 344 7.86 -20.25 19.61
C GLU A 344 8.62 -19.33 18.64
N PRO A 345 8.31 -19.34 17.33
CA PRO A 345 8.97 -18.48 16.34
C PRO A 345 8.90 -16.99 16.69
N GLU A 346 7.81 -16.55 17.29
CA GLU A 346 7.53 -15.16 17.63
C GLU A 346 8.55 -14.56 18.59
N TRP A 347 9.10 -15.39 19.48
CA TRP A 347 10.13 -14.96 20.42
C TRP A 347 11.44 -14.61 19.73
N PHE A 348 11.77 -15.29 18.61
CA PHE A 348 12.93 -14.97 17.81
C PHE A 348 12.76 -13.60 17.13
N THR A 349 11.60 -13.35 16.52
CA THR A 349 11.30 -12.10 15.81
C THR A 349 11.36 -10.89 16.73
N VAL A 350 10.73 -10.97 17.92
CA VAL A 350 10.77 -9.88 18.90
C VAL A 350 12.21 -9.52 19.27
N ARG A 351 13.10 -10.51 19.42
CA ARG A 351 14.52 -10.27 19.72
C ARG A 351 15.29 -9.69 18.55
N LEU A 352 15.01 -10.12 17.33
CA LEU A 352 15.58 -9.51 16.13
C LEU A 352 15.16 -8.05 16.00
N ASN A 353 13.89 -7.73 16.27
CA ASN A 353 13.38 -6.37 16.24
C ASN A 353 13.92 -5.51 17.39
N LEU A 354 14.14 -6.08 18.59
CA LEU A 354 14.84 -5.41 19.69
C LEU A 354 16.31 -5.12 19.36
N ALA A 355 17.00 -6.06 18.69
CA ALA A 355 18.35 -5.83 18.20
C ALA A 355 18.37 -4.73 17.11
N TYR A 356 17.35 -4.70 16.24
CA TYR A 356 17.22 -3.68 15.22
C TYR A 356 16.97 -2.29 15.81
N ASP A 357 16.02 -2.16 16.75
CA ASP A 357 15.79 -0.91 17.51
C ASP A 357 17.06 -0.41 18.20
N ALA A 358 17.79 -1.31 18.88
CA ALA A 358 19.06 -0.97 19.53
C ALA A 358 20.11 -0.45 18.52
N LEU A 359 20.20 -1.05 17.33
CA LEU A 359 21.10 -0.58 16.26
C LEU A 359 20.73 0.81 15.75
N GLU A 360 19.44 1.09 15.54
CA GLU A 360 18.97 2.41 15.11
C GLU A 360 19.26 3.50 16.15
N ARG A 361 19.39 3.13 17.43
CA ARG A 361 19.81 4.01 18.54
C ARG A 361 21.32 4.07 18.76
N GLY A 362 22.11 3.29 18.01
CA GLY A 362 23.57 3.18 18.22
C GLY A 362 23.98 2.34 19.44
N GLU A 363 23.06 1.59 20.06
CA GLU A 363 23.28 0.76 21.24
C GLU A 363 23.85 -0.62 20.87
N THR A 364 25.07 -0.67 20.32
CA THR A 364 25.68 -1.91 19.79
C THR A 364 25.79 -3.04 20.80
N ALA A 365 26.08 -2.72 22.06
CA ALA A 365 26.14 -3.71 23.16
C ALA A 365 24.78 -4.37 23.44
N ALA A 366 23.70 -3.59 23.43
CA ALA A 366 22.35 -4.10 23.62
C ALA A 366 21.91 -4.96 22.42
N ALA A 367 22.20 -4.50 21.19
CA ALA A 367 21.93 -5.26 19.98
C ALA A 367 22.61 -6.63 19.99
N ARG A 368 23.90 -6.68 20.36
CA ARG A 368 24.64 -7.93 20.51
C ARG A 368 23.99 -8.85 21.54
N TRP A 369 23.64 -8.33 22.70
CA TRP A 369 23.03 -9.12 23.77
C TRP A 369 21.75 -9.83 23.29
N TRP A 370 20.89 -9.12 22.55
CA TRP A 370 19.70 -9.72 21.95
C TRP A 370 20.02 -10.78 20.89
N LEU A 371 21.04 -10.54 20.04
CA LEU A 371 21.45 -11.47 18.98
C LEU A 371 22.16 -12.71 19.51
N ASP A 372 22.85 -12.62 20.64
CA ASP A 372 23.55 -13.73 21.28
C ASP A 372 22.60 -14.69 21.98
N ALA A 373 21.45 -14.21 22.46
CA ALA A 373 20.36 -15.06 22.95
C ALA A 373 19.80 -16.03 21.89
N LEU A 374 20.06 -15.76 20.60
CA LEU A 374 19.63 -16.58 19.47
C LEU A 374 20.70 -17.60 19.01
N VAL A 375 21.91 -17.57 19.56
CA VAL A 375 23.00 -18.47 19.16
C VAL A 375 22.68 -19.92 19.54
N GLY A 376 22.97 -20.85 18.63
CA GLY A 376 22.70 -22.28 18.81
C GLY A 376 21.22 -22.66 18.68
N ARG A 377 20.31 -21.69 18.48
CA ARG A 377 18.89 -21.95 18.25
C ARG A 377 18.62 -22.22 16.77
N ARG A 378 17.67 -23.12 16.48
CA ARG A 378 17.19 -23.38 15.12
C ARG A 378 16.17 -22.32 14.72
N LEU A 379 16.64 -21.26 14.06
CA LEU A 379 15.79 -20.19 13.55
C LEU A 379 15.09 -20.59 12.24
N PRO A 380 13.87 -20.09 11.99
CA PRO A 380 13.32 -20.12 10.64
C PRO A 380 14.27 -19.39 9.67
N ARG A 381 14.34 -19.86 8.42
CA ARG A 381 15.37 -19.44 7.47
C ARG A 381 15.44 -17.92 7.26
N THR A 382 14.30 -17.24 7.17
CA THR A 382 14.27 -15.77 7.02
C THR A 382 14.85 -15.06 8.25
N ASP A 383 14.59 -15.55 9.46
CA ASP A 383 15.14 -14.98 10.69
C ASP A 383 16.63 -15.25 10.84
N ALA A 384 17.10 -16.41 10.40
CA ALA A 384 18.53 -16.69 10.35
C ALA A 384 19.25 -15.67 9.44
N LEU A 385 18.64 -15.28 8.31
CA LEU A 385 19.22 -14.26 7.43
C LEU A 385 19.15 -12.86 8.05
N TRP A 386 18.05 -12.49 8.70
CA TRP A 386 17.96 -11.23 9.45
C TRP A 386 18.98 -11.17 10.59
N GLN A 387 19.14 -12.25 11.35
CA GLN A 387 20.15 -12.34 12.40
C GLN A 387 21.56 -12.06 11.85
N ARG A 388 21.90 -12.64 10.70
CA ARG A 388 23.19 -12.41 10.03
C ARG A 388 23.36 -10.95 9.59
N LEU A 389 22.32 -10.35 9.01
CA LEU A 389 22.33 -8.92 8.65
C LEU A 389 22.60 -8.04 9.87
N LEU A 390 21.85 -8.25 10.95
CA LEU A 390 21.97 -7.45 12.16
C LEU A 390 23.33 -7.66 12.84
N ARG A 391 23.87 -8.89 12.85
CA ARG A 391 25.24 -9.17 13.32
C ARG A 391 26.29 -8.41 12.52
N ALA A 392 26.19 -8.40 11.19
CA ALA A 392 27.12 -7.64 10.37
C ALA A 392 27.01 -6.11 10.59
N ARG A 393 25.81 -5.59 10.88
CA ARG A 393 25.63 -4.18 11.29
C ARG A 393 26.30 -3.89 12.64
N VAL A 394 26.15 -4.79 13.62
CA VAL A 394 26.89 -4.69 14.90
C VAL A 394 28.40 -4.67 14.64
N ASP A 395 28.90 -5.60 13.82
CA ASP A 395 30.32 -5.68 13.47
C ASP A 395 30.82 -4.39 12.80
N ARG A 396 30.04 -3.81 11.88
CA ARG A 396 30.35 -2.53 11.24
C ARG A 396 30.46 -1.40 12.25
N LEU A 397 29.43 -1.22 13.09
CA LEU A 397 29.38 -0.14 14.07
C LEU A 397 30.45 -0.26 15.17
N GLU A 398 30.99 -1.45 15.40
CA GLU A 398 32.13 -1.69 16.30
C GLU A 398 33.50 -1.59 15.60
N GLY A 399 33.55 -1.22 14.33
CA GLY A 399 34.79 -1.12 13.55
C GLY A 399 35.39 -2.46 13.13
N ARG A 400 34.66 -3.57 13.26
CA ARG A 400 35.08 -4.92 12.85
C ARG A 400 34.74 -5.18 11.38
N LEU A 401 35.17 -4.26 10.52
CA LEU A 401 34.76 -4.17 9.12
C LEU A 401 35.07 -5.43 8.29
N GLY A 402 36.16 -6.13 8.58
CA GLY A 402 36.51 -7.39 7.92
C GLY A 402 35.47 -8.49 8.15
N LEU A 403 35.04 -8.67 9.40
CA LEU A 403 34.00 -9.65 9.77
C LEU A 403 32.64 -9.26 9.19
N ALA A 404 32.29 -7.98 9.26
CA ALA A 404 31.07 -7.46 8.67
C ALA A 404 31.00 -7.76 7.17
N ARG A 405 32.11 -7.52 6.44
CA ARG A 405 32.21 -7.77 5.00
C ARG A 405 32.02 -9.25 4.67
N GLU A 406 32.77 -10.14 5.31
CA GLU A 406 32.69 -11.58 5.07
C GLU A 406 31.28 -12.12 5.34
N GLY A 407 30.65 -11.68 6.43
CA GLY A 407 29.27 -12.04 6.77
C GLY A 407 28.26 -11.56 5.74
N LEU A 408 28.40 -10.33 5.24
CA LEU A 408 27.50 -9.74 4.24
C LEU A 408 27.69 -10.36 2.85
N GLU A 409 28.92 -10.67 2.44
CA GLU A 409 29.20 -11.35 1.16
C GLU A 409 28.50 -12.72 1.09
N ALA A 410 28.64 -13.53 2.14
CA ALA A 410 27.93 -14.80 2.25
C ALA A 410 26.41 -14.61 2.30
N MET A 411 25.95 -13.58 3.02
CA MET A 411 24.52 -13.27 3.12
C MET A 411 23.93 -12.83 1.78
N VAL A 412 24.62 -12.01 0.99
CA VAL A 412 24.17 -11.55 -0.33
C VAL A 412 24.01 -12.74 -1.26
N ALA A 413 24.99 -13.65 -1.32
CA ALA A 413 24.92 -14.88 -2.10
C ALA A 413 23.76 -15.79 -1.67
N ASP A 414 23.52 -15.88 -0.35
CA ASP A 414 22.35 -16.56 0.19
C ASP A 414 21.06 -15.86 -0.22
N ALA A 415 20.96 -14.55 0.01
CA ALA A 415 19.77 -13.75 -0.23
C ALA A 415 19.38 -13.77 -1.72
N ASP A 416 20.32 -13.82 -2.67
CA ASP A 416 20.01 -13.94 -4.09
C ASP A 416 19.31 -15.25 -4.46
N ARG A 417 19.53 -16.33 -3.68
CA ARG A 417 18.73 -17.57 -3.79
C ARG A 417 17.31 -17.41 -3.24
N HIS A 418 17.06 -16.39 -2.42
CA HIS A 418 15.78 -16.11 -1.79
C HIS A 418 15.07 -14.98 -2.53
N ARG A 419 13.85 -15.22 -2.99
CA ARG A 419 13.01 -14.15 -3.58
C ARG A 419 12.50 -13.10 -2.56
N ASP A 420 13.23 -12.87 -1.46
CA ASP A 420 12.93 -11.80 -0.50
C ASP A 420 13.67 -10.53 -0.94
N HIS A 421 12.98 -9.66 -1.67
CA HIS A 421 13.59 -8.48 -2.26
C HIS A 421 14.07 -7.46 -1.22
N GLY A 422 13.34 -7.31 -0.10
CA GLY A 422 13.70 -6.37 0.95
C GLY A 422 15.00 -6.76 1.65
N LEU A 423 15.14 -8.04 1.97
CA LEU A 423 16.36 -8.56 2.59
C LEU A 423 17.57 -8.49 1.64
N ARG A 424 17.39 -8.82 0.36
CA ARG A 424 18.44 -8.69 -0.67
C ARG A 424 18.92 -7.25 -0.79
N TRP A 425 17.99 -6.32 -0.89
CA TRP A 425 18.29 -4.91 -0.97
C TRP A 425 19.04 -4.43 0.29
N GLY A 426 18.53 -4.75 1.49
CA GLY A 426 19.16 -4.36 2.75
C GLY A 426 20.58 -4.91 2.92
N ALA A 427 20.82 -6.16 2.54
CA ALA A 427 22.14 -6.77 2.57
C ALA A 427 23.13 -6.07 1.61
N ARG A 428 22.70 -5.74 0.39
CA ARG A 428 23.51 -5.01 -0.60
C ARG A 428 23.86 -3.61 -0.10
N VAL A 429 22.91 -2.90 0.50
CA VAL A 429 23.13 -1.56 1.07
C VAL A 429 24.12 -1.60 2.23
N GLU A 430 23.96 -2.53 3.17
CA GLU A 430 24.93 -2.65 4.28
C GLU A 430 26.30 -3.13 3.78
N HIS A 431 26.37 -3.99 2.76
CA HIS A 431 27.64 -4.39 2.14
C HIS A 431 28.35 -3.19 1.51
N ALA A 432 27.61 -2.35 0.77
CA ALA A 432 28.13 -1.11 0.20
C ALA A 432 28.72 -0.18 1.27
N ARG A 433 28.01 0.00 2.40
CA ARG A 433 28.48 0.81 3.54
C ARG A 433 29.77 0.26 4.15
N VAL A 434 29.87 -1.06 4.36
CA VAL A 434 31.12 -1.67 4.85
C VAL A 434 32.27 -1.46 3.87
N LEU A 435 32.03 -1.63 2.56
CA LEU A 435 33.06 -1.43 1.53
C LEU A 435 33.52 0.03 1.47
N GLU A 436 32.59 0.97 1.64
CA GLU A 436 32.86 2.40 1.72
C GLU A 436 33.74 2.75 2.92
N GLU A 437 33.40 2.25 4.12
CA GLU A 437 34.21 2.43 5.34
C GLU A 437 35.59 1.76 5.25
N LEU A 438 35.73 0.71 4.43
CA LEU A 438 37.02 0.08 4.09
C LEU A 438 37.82 0.82 3.01
N GLY A 439 37.29 1.90 2.43
CA GLY A 439 37.91 2.64 1.32
C GLY A 439 37.84 1.92 -0.04
N ARG A 440 37.02 0.87 -0.18
CA ARG A 440 36.82 0.10 -1.43
C ARG A 440 35.72 0.73 -2.29
N ILE A 441 35.92 1.99 -2.65
CA ILE A 441 34.90 2.88 -3.23
C ILE A 441 34.25 2.32 -4.50
N SER A 442 35.05 1.81 -5.45
CA SER A 442 34.51 1.27 -6.71
C SER A 442 33.56 0.09 -6.48
N GLU A 443 33.83 -0.74 -5.48
CA GLU A 443 32.99 -1.89 -5.13
C GLU A 443 31.73 -1.45 -4.36
N ALA A 444 31.87 -0.48 -3.44
CA ALA A 444 30.72 0.13 -2.78
C ALA A 444 29.73 0.72 -3.79
N LEU A 445 30.24 1.44 -4.81
CA LEU A 445 29.42 2.01 -5.89
C LEU A 445 28.73 0.93 -6.74
N ALA A 446 29.37 -0.22 -6.97
CA ALA A 446 28.75 -1.35 -7.66
C ALA A 446 27.62 -1.95 -6.82
N GLU A 447 27.82 -2.13 -5.51
CA GLU A 447 26.79 -2.64 -4.61
C GLU A 447 25.59 -1.68 -4.47
N TYR A 448 25.83 -0.37 -4.39
CA TYR A 448 24.73 0.61 -4.45
C TYR A 448 23.97 0.56 -5.78
N ALA A 449 24.66 0.33 -6.90
CA ALA A 449 24.01 0.19 -8.21
C ALA A 449 23.13 -1.08 -8.30
N GLU A 450 23.60 -2.20 -7.75
CA GLU A 450 22.80 -3.43 -7.64
C GLU A 450 21.60 -3.26 -6.70
N ALA A 451 21.76 -2.52 -5.59
CA ALA A 451 20.65 -2.16 -4.72
C ALA A 451 19.60 -1.33 -5.48
N ASP A 452 20.01 -0.29 -6.21
CA ASP A 452 19.11 0.49 -7.09
C ASP A 452 18.39 -0.39 -8.12
N ALA A 453 19.07 -1.40 -8.65
CA ALA A 453 18.51 -2.33 -9.62
C ALA A 453 17.43 -3.24 -9.03
N LEU A 454 17.60 -3.68 -7.79
CA LEU A 454 16.57 -4.42 -7.05
C LEU A 454 15.32 -3.57 -6.81
N LEU A 455 15.48 -2.26 -6.54
CA LEU A 455 14.34 -1.35 -6.39
C LEU A 455 13.52 -1.20 -7.65
N GLU A 456 14.17 -1.07 -8.81
CA GLU A 456 13.46 -1.00 -10.09
C GLU A 456 12.59 -2.25 -10.31
N GLN A 457 13.11 -3.42 -9.94
CA GLN A 457 12.37 -4.67 -10.06
C GLN A 457 11.15 -4.70 -9.13
N GLN A 458 11.29 -4.20 -7.90
CA GLN A 458 10.20 -4.14 -6.91
C GLN A 458 9.11 -3.14 -7.30
N LEU A 459 9.43 -2.04 -7.98
CA LEU A 459 8.41 -1.06 -8.38
C LEU A 459 7.29 -1.65 -9.25
N SER A 460 7.58 -2.69 -10.02
CA SER A 460 6.57 -3.40 -10.81
C SER A 460 5.51 -4.08 -9.95
N THR A 461 5.81 -4.33 -8.68
CA THR A 461 4.97 -5.06 -7.72
C THR A 461 4.25 -4.12 -6.73
N VAL A 462 4.61 -2.84 -6.74
CA VAL A 462 3.97 -1.79 -5.94
C VAL A 462 2.88 -1.10 -6.79
N GLY A 463 1.68 -0.95 -6.20
CA GLY A 463 0.55 -0.23 -6.81
C GLY A 463 0.90 1.23 -7.12
N MET A 464 0.26 1.83 -8.13
CA MET A 464 0.66 3.14 -8.65
C MET A 464 0.58 4.26 -7.61
N GLY A 465 -0.45 4.25 -6.75
CA GLY A 465 -0.61 5.23 -5.67
C GLY A 465 0.38 5.06 -4.50
N GLU A 466 1.10 3.95 -4.46
CA GLU A 466 2.03 3.59 -3.37
C GLU A 466 3.51 3.74 -3.78
N ARG A 467 3.80 3.95 -5.07
CA ARG A 467 5.17 3.95 -5.59
C ARG A 467 6.01 5.12 -5.13
N GLU A 468 5.44 6.33 -5.12
CA GLU A 468 6.16 7.53 -4.72
C GLU A 468 6.62 7.42 -3.27
N ARG A 469 5.71 7.06 -2.37
CA ARG A 469 6.00 6.81 -0.95
C ARG A 469 6.98 5.64 -0.75
N PHE A 470 6.84 4.56 -1.53
CA PHE A 470 7.78 3.43 -1.50
C PHE A 470 9.20 3.85 -1.88
N LEU A 471 9.33 4.78 -2.82
CA LEU A 471 10.62 5.31 -3.28
C LEU A 471 11.21 6.32 -2.32
N ALA A 472 10.41 7.19 -1.72
CA ALA A 472 10.86 8.13 -0.70
C ALA A 472 11.67 7.39 0.38
N GLY A 473 11.15 6.23 0.84
CA GLY A 473 11.80 5.31 1.82
C GLY A 473 13.21 4.87 1.47
N ARG A 474 13.58 4.95 0.20
CA ARG A 474 14.73 4.27 -0.37
C ARG A 474 15.60 5.19 -1.23
N GLU A 475 15.22 6.46 -1.31
CA GLU A 475 15.98 7.50 -1.99
C GLU A 475 17.33 7.76 -1.32
N ALA A 476 17.44 7.54 -0.01
CA ALA A 476 18.69 7.67 0.75
C ALA A 476 19.86 6.87 0.14
N VAL A 477 19.60 5.72 -0.48
CA VAL A 477 20.63 4.93 -1.17
C VAL A 477 21.13 5.64 -2.43
N ALA A 478 20.20 6.19 -3.22
CA ALA A 478 20.56 6.97 -4.41
C ALA A 478 21.29 8.27 -4.02
N ARG A 479 20.85 8.95 -2.94
CA ARG A 479 21.54 10.13 -2.38
C ARG A 479 22.97 9.78 -2.01
N ARG A 480 23.18 8.75 -1.19
CA ARG A 480 24.54 8.36 -0.78
C ARG A 480 25.41 7.96 -1.98
N ARG A 481 24.86 7.27 -2.97
CA ARG A 481 25.58 6.91 -4.19
C ARG A 481 25.99 8.14 -5.00
N VAL A 482 25.10 9.13 -5.16
CA VAL A 482 25.40 10.39 -5.86
C VAL A 482 26.49 11.16 -5.12
N GLU A 483 26.38 11.31 -3.80
CA GLU A 483 27.41 11.94 -2.96
C GLU A 483 28.77 11.25 -3.13
N LEU A 484 28.81 9.92 -3.01
CA LEU A 484 30.05 9.16 -3.12
C LEU A 484 30.69 9.29 -4.51
N LEU A 485 29.90 9.45 -5.56
CA LEU A 485 30.43 9.72 -6.91
C LEU A 485 31.03 11.12 -7.02
N LEU A 486 30.42 12.12 -6.38
CA LEU A 486 30.92 13.49 -6.36
C LEU A 486 32.19 13.63 -5.51
N ASP A 487 32.22 13.00 -4.33
CA ASP A 487 33.37 12.98 -3.42
C ASP A 487 34.63 12.38 -4.07
N HIS A 488 34.46 11.59 -5.14
CA HIS A 488 35.51 10.95 -5.91
C HIS A 488 35.67 11.50 -7.35
N ASP A 489 35.20 12.73 -7.59
CA ASP A 489 35.36 13.47 -8.86
C ASP A 489 34.82 12.71 -10.09
N ARG A 490 33.62 12.12 -9.95
CA ARG A 490 32.91 11.40 -11.03
C ARG A 490 31.56 12.06 -11.37
N PRO A 491 31.54 13.34 -11.79
CA PRO A 491 30.31 14.11 -11.98
C PRO A 491 29.37 13.53 -13.05
N GLU A 492 29.90 12.92 -14.11
CA GLU A 492 29.10 12.25 -15.15
C GLU A 492 28.31 11.07 -14.59
N ALA A 493 28.98 10.24 -13.79
CA ALA A 493 28.35 9.09 -13.15
C ALA A 493 27.36 9.54 -12.07
N ALA A 494 27.68 10.61 -11.32
CA ALA A 494 26.78 11.20 -10.33
C ALA A 494 25.49 11.73 -10.97
N LEU A 495 25.60 12.52 -12.04
CA LEU A 495 24.46 13.00 -12.81
C LEU A 495 23.65 11.82 -13.36
N CYS A 496 24.31 10.81 -13.91
CA CYS A 496 23.66 9.59 -14.40
C CYS A 496 22.83 8.90 -13.30
N ALA A 497 23.41 8.67 -12.11
CA ALA A 497 22.72 8.07 -10.98
C ALA A 497 21.53 8.93 -10.51
N ALA A 498 21.70 10.25 -10.40
CA ALA A 498 20.64 11.19 -10.03
C ALA A 498 19.47 11.17 -11.03
N ARG A 499 19.78 11.22 -12.34
CA ARG A 499 18.79 11.13 -13.42
C ARG A 499 18.03 9.80 -13.39
N LEU A 500 18.73 8.69 -13.18
CA LEU A 500 18.12 7.38 -13.10
C LEU A 500 17.23 7.22 -11.85
N ALA A 501 17.63 7.78 -10.71
CA ALA A 501 16.85 7.76 -9.48
C ALA A 501 15.57 8.60 -9.60
N ARG A 502 15.69 9.85 -10.09
CA ARG A 502 14.57 10.76 -10.34
C ARG A 502 13.50 10.13 -11.23
N THR A 503 13.94 9.57 -12.37
CA THR A 503 13.02 9.12 -13.40
C THR A 503 12.43 7.75 -13.10
N ARG A 504 12.83 7.10 -11.99
CA ARG A 504 12.42 5.75 -11.64
C ARG A 504 10.91 5.55 -11.62
N ALA A 505 10.20 6.42 -10.88
CA ALA A 505 8.74 6.39 -10.80
C ALA A 505 8.12 6.63 -12.19
N LEU A 506 8.60 7.64 -12.92
CA LEU A 506 8.06 8.04 -14.21
C LEU A 506 8.30 7.00 -15.31
N ARG A 507 9.48 6.36 -15.35
CA ARG A 507 9.79 5.26 -16.28
C ARG A 507 8.90 4.04 -16.04
N SER A 508 8.56 3.78 -14.77
CA SER A 508 7.65 2.70 -14.44
C SER A 508 6.25 2.94 -15.00
N LEU A 509 5.83 4.20 -15.10
CA LEU A 509 4.57 4.63 -15.71
C LEU A 509 4.70 4.65 -17.24
N ASP A 510 5.69 5.35 -17.80
CA ASP A 510 5.94 5.47 -19.24
C ASP A 510 6.04 4.10 -19.93
N ARG A 511 6.84 3.16 -19.40
CA ARG A 511 6.93 1.80 -19.97
C ARG A 511 5.60 1.07 -19.95
N ARG A 512 4.77 1.34 -18.93
CA ARG A 512 3.45 0.75 -18.83
C ARG A 512 2.54 1.30 -19.91
N LEU A 513 2.48 2.63 -20.03
CA LEU A 513 1.72 3.32 -21.07
C LEU A 513 2.16 2.94 -22.49
N ARG A 514 3.47 2.71 -22.71
CA ARG A 514 4.01 2.29 -24.02
C ARG A 514 3.75 0.84 -24.35
N ARG A 515 3.89 -0.08 -23.39
CA ARG A 515 3.56 -1.50 -23.58
C ARG A 515 2.09 -1.68 -23.94
N ASP A 516 1.27 -0.81 -23.38
CA ASP A 516 -0.17 -0.89 -23.47
C ASP A 516 -0.73 0.14 -24.47
N ALA A 517 -0.02 0.40 -25.57
CA ALA A 517 -0.49 1.20 -26.70
C ALA A 517 -1.72 0.59 -27.43
N ASP A 518 -2.33 -0.47 -26.87
CA ASP A 518 -3.64 -0.92 -27.28
C ASP A 518 -4.72 0.10 -26.88
N ARG A 519 -5.75 0.25 -27.72
CA ARG A 519 -6.81 1.24 -27.49
C ARG A 519 -7.58 1.01 -26.18
N GLY A 520 -7.66 -0.22 -25.70
CA GLY A 520 -8.38 -0.60 -24.49
C GLY A 520 -7.68 -0.09 -23.23
N THR A 521 -6.36 -0.24 -23.15
CA THR A 521 -5.61 0.26 -22.00
C THR A 521 -5.52 1.79 -21.97
N ARG A 522 -5.36 2.43 -23.14
CA ARG A 522 -5.45 3.90 -23.22
C ARG A 522 -6.80 4.40 -22.73
N ARG A 523 -7.89 3.79 -23.18
CA ARG A 523 -9.25 4.08 -22.70
C ARG A 523 -9.38 3.88 -21.19
N ALA A 524 -8.77 2.83 -20.64
CA ALA A 524 -8.79 2.56 -19.21
C ALA A 524 -8.02 3.63 -18.40
N LEU A 525 -6.89 4.12 -18.91
CA LEU A 525 -6.16 5.23 -18.31
C LEU A 525 -7.00 6.52 -18.36
N ASP A 526 -7.59 6.84 -19.51
CA ASP A 526 -8.41 8.04 -19.68
C ASP A 526 -9.63 7.99 -18.73
N GLU A 527 -10.29 6.83 -18.62
CA GLU A 527 -11.38 6.60 -17.65
C GLU A 527 -10.90 6.77 -16.20
N TYR A 528 -9.71 6.25 -15.88
CA TYR A 528 -9.12 6.38 -14.57
C TYR A 528 -8.83 7.83 -14.21
N LEU A 529 -8.13 8.58 -15.09
CA LEU A 529 -7.78 9.97 -14.87
C LEU A 529 -9.02 10.86 -14.81
N GLY A 530 -9.96 10.69 -15.75
CA GLY A 530 -11.22 11.43 -15.76
C GLY A 530 -12.07 11.17 -14.51
N THR A 531 -12.06 9.93 -14.01
CA THR A 531 -12.72 9.60 -12.73
C THR A 531 -12.00 10.22 -11.55
N ARG A 532 -10.67 10.24 -11.53
CA ARG A 532 -9.90 10.84 -10.45
C ARG A 532 -10.13 12.34 -10.35
N LEU A 533 -10.03 13.07 -11.47
CA LEU A 533 -10.28 14.52 -11.50
C LEU A 533 -11.68 14.87 -11.00
N ARG A 534 -12.71 14.12 -11.41
CA ARG A 534 -14.09 14.31 -10.93
C ARG A 534 -14.22 14.04 -9.42
N LEU A 535 -13.50 13.05 -8.89
CA LEU A 535 -13.51 12.74 -7.47
C LEU A 535 -12.75 13.77 -6.64
N ASP A 536 -11.68 14.34 -7.19
CA ASP A 536 -10.92 15.43 -6.57
C ASP A 536 -11.78 16.71 -6.48
N ASP A 537 -12.47 17.10 -7.57
CA ASP A 537 -13.46 18.18 -7.54
C ASP A 537 -14.62 17.92 -6.55
N ALA A 538 -15.16 16.69 -6.54
CA ALA A 538 -16.19 16.31 -5.57
C ALA A 538 -15.67 16.35 -4.11
N TYR A 539 -14.38 16.07 -3.89
CA TYR A 539 -13.75 16.13 -2.58
C TYR A 539 -13.64 17.58 -2.12
N ASP A 540 -13.21 18.48 -2.99
CA ASP A 540 -13.10 19.90 -2.70
C ASP A 540 -14.47 20.52 -2.40
N GLN A 541 -15.51 20.06 -3.07
CA GLN A 541 -16.89 20.46 -2.77
C GLN A 541 -17.35 20.02 -1.36
N THR A 542 -16.72 19.01 -0.74
CA THR A 542 -17.07 18.59 0.63
C THR A 542 -16.72 19.63 1.69
N PHE A 543 -15.77 20.54 1.41
CA PHE A 543 -15.43 21.64 2.32
C PHE A 543 -16.59 22.61 2.52
N TRP A 544 -17.52 22.68 1.58
CA TRP A 544 -18.69 23.58 1.61
C TRP A 544 -19.96 22.91 2.15
N ILE A 545 -19.89 21.65 2.59
CA ILE A 545 -21.03 20.94 3.19
C ILE A 545 -21.22 21.40 4.64
N ALA A 546 -22.40 21.98 4.95
CA ALA A 546 -22.69 22.59 6.25
C ALA A 546 -22.64 21.64 7.47
N SER A 547 -22.74 20.32 7.27
CA SER A 547 -22.70 19.33 8.35
C SER A 547 -21.42 18.49 8.27
N ALA A 548 -20.61 18.53 9.34
CA ALA A 548 -19.38 17.76 9.47
C ALA A 548 -19.60 16.24 9.24
N ALA A 549 -20.66 15.67 9.81
CA ALA A 549 -20.99 14.26 9.63
C ALA A 549 -21.37 13.91 8.18
N ARG A 550 -21.97 14.86 7.44
CA ARG A 550 -22.29 14.66 6.02
C ARG A 550 -21.04 14.82 5.14
N ALA A 551 -20.18 15.78 5.47
CA ALA A 551 -18.88 15.96 4.81
C ALA A 551 -18.01 14.72 4.99
N GLU A 552 -17.89 14.19 6.20
CA GLU A 552 -17.12 12.98 6.50
C GLU A 552 -17.64 11.75 5.76
N ARG A 553 -18.97 11.52 5.75
CA ARG A 553 -19.57 10.44 4.94
C ARG A 553 -19.25 10.60 3.46
N ARG A 554 -19.38 11.82 2.93
CA ARG A 554 -19.12 12.08 1.50
C ARG A 554 -17.64 11.89 1.15
N ARG A 555 -16.71 12.29 2.02
CA ARG A 555 -15.28 12.03 1.86
C ARG A 555 -14.98 10.53 1.86
N ALA A 556 -15.56 9.78 2.79
CA ALA A 556 -15.40 8.33 2.84
C ALA A 556 -15.94 7.64 1.57
N GLU A 557 -17.08 8.09 1.02
CA GLU A 557 -17.59 7.63 -0.28
C GLU A 557 -16.62 7.94 -1.43
N ILE A 558 -16.12 9.18 -1.49
CA ILE A 558 -15.17 9.62 -2.52
C ILE A 558 -13.87 8.81 -2.45
N ASP A 559 -13.33 8.60 -1.26
CA ASP A 559 -12.11 7.82 -1.06
C ASP A 559 -12.34 6.34 -1.43
N HIS A 560 -13.53 5.79 -1.14
CA HIS A 560 -13.92 4.47 -1.63
C HIS A 560 -13.98 4.41 -3.17
N GLU A 561 -14.55 5.42 -3.82
CA GLU A 561 -14.62 5.50 -5.29
C GLU A 561 -13.22 5.68 -5.91
N ARG A 562 -12.33 6.47 -5.29
CA ARG A 562 -10.93 6.65 -5.73
C ARG A 562 -10.18 5.33 -5.70
N GLU A 563 -10.30 4.62 -4.59
CA GLU A 563 -9.71 3.30 -4.37
C GLU A 563 -10.25 2.26 -5.38
N ALA A 564 -11.57 2.24 -5.61
CA ALA A 564 -12.19 1.35 -6.59
C ALA A 564 -11.79 1.68 -8.05
N ASN A 565 -11.60 2.96 -8.37
CA ASN A 565 -11.12 3.42 -9.67
C ASN A 565 -9.66 2.98 -9.91
N ALA A 566 -8.78 3.19 -8.93
CA ALA A 566 -7.39 2.73 -8.99
C ALA A 566 -7.29 1.21 -9.16
N GLN A 567 -8.10 0.44 -8.41
CA GLN A 567 -8.15 -1.02 -8.52
C GLN A 567 -8.57 -1.51 -9.91
N ARG A 568 -9.60 -0.90 -10.51
CA ARG A 568 -10.06 -1.26 -11.86
C ARG A 568 -8.97 -1.04 -12.89
N PHE A 569 -8.31 0.13 -12.83
CA PHE A 569 -7.20 0.44 -13.70
C PHE A 569 -6.05 -0.55 -13.51
N GLU A 570 -5.61 -0.79 -12.27
CA GLU A 570 -4.53 -1.75 -11.98
C GLU A 570 -4.83 -3.20 -12.41
N ALA A 571 -6.08 -3.65 -12.33
CA ALA A 571 -6.49 -4.96 -12.83
C ALA A 571 -6.29 -5.08 -14.35
N ILE A 572 -6.68 -4.04 -15.11
CA ILE A 572 -6.46 -3.97 -16.56
C ILE A 572 -4.95 -3.98 -16.86
N MET A 573 -4.19 -3.13 -16.16
CA MET A 573 -2.74 -3.01 -16.35
C MET A 573 -1.91 -4.25 -15.99
N ARG A 574 -2.51 -5.27 -15.35
CA ARG A 574 -1.83 -6.54 -15.01
C ARG A 574 -2.10 -7.63 -16.03
N GLY A 575 -3.19 -7.55 -16.78
CA GLY A 575 -3.50 -8.50 -17.85
C GLY A 575 -2.49 -8.49 -19.00
N SER A 576 -1.74 -7.38 -19.16
CA SER A 576 -0.94 -7.10 -20.35
C SER A 576 0.47 -7.75 -20.41
N GLY A 577 0.81 -8.67 -19.52
CA GLY A 577 2.01 -9.53 -19.65
C GLY A 577 3.32 -8.94 -19.08
N GLY A 578 3.98 -9.75 -18.23
CA GLY A 578 5.11 -9.35 -17.40
C GLY A 578 6.49 -9.52 -18.04
N HIS A 579 6.86 -8.66 -19.00
CA HIS A 579 8.27 -8.55 -19.37
C HIS A 579 9.04 -7.79 -18.27
N ARG A 580 10.07 -8.40 -17.69
CA ARG A 580 10.93 -7.73 -16.71
C ARG A 580 11.63 -6.57 -17.42
N PRO A 581 11.38 -5.30 -17.06
CA PRO A 581 12.02 -4.20 -17.74
C PRO A 581 13.53 -4.25 -17.48
N SER A 582 14.33 -4.11 -18.53
CA SER A 582 15.73 -3.75 -18.37
C SER A 582 15.81 -2.33 -17.79
N ILE A 583 16.78 -2.12 -16.91
CA ILE A 583 17.10 -0.79 -16.40
C ILE A 583 17.78 -0.07 -17.57
N PRO A 584 17.27 1.09 -18.02
CA PRO A 584 17.96 1.84 -19.05
C PRO A 584 19.33 2.28 -18.54
N ASP A 585 20.32 2.23 -19.42
CA ASP A 585 21.55 2.98 -19.20
C ASP A 585 21.29 4.49 -19.36
N CYS A 586 22.27 5.30 -18.99
CA CYS A 586 22.16 6.75 -19.14
C CYS A 586 22.22 7.22 -20.60
N GLY A 587 22.69 6.38 -21.53
CA GLY A 587 22.66 6.66 -22.96
C GLY A 587 21.24 6.63 -23.54
N ALA A 588 20.32 5.92 -22.90
CA ALA A 588 18.90 5.92 -23.29
C ALA A 588 18.15 7.21 -22.88
N LEU A 589 18.72 8.01 -21.98
CA LEU A 589 18.10 9.26 -21.52
C LEU A 589 18.42 10.42 -22.47
N SER A 590 17.55 11.43 -22.51
CA SER A 590 17.70 12.53 -23.46
C SER A 590 18.93 13.40 -23.20
N THR A 591 19.66 13.80 -24.24
CA THR A 591 20.73 14.80 -24.14
C THR A 591 20.25 16.20 -24.56
N PRO A 592 20.88 17.29 -24.09
CA PRO A 592 20.52 18.65 -24.52
C PRO A 592 20.79 18.82 -26.02
N GLY A 593 19.85 19.47 -26.72
CA GLY A 593 20.04 19.85 -28.13
C GLY A 593 20.94 21.07 -28.30
N ALA A 594 21.14 21.51 -29.55
CA ALA A 594 21.99 22.67 -29.82
C ALA A 594 21.47 23.96 -29.14
N GLY A 595 22.35 24.69 -28.46
CA GLY A 595 22.07 25.90 -27.69
C GLY A 595 21.26 25.67 -26.41
N MET A 596 21.13 24.41 -25.98
CA MET A 596 20.34 24.01 -24.83
C MET A 596 21.25 23.61 -23.65
N VAL A 597 20.80 23.97 -22.46
CA VAL A 597 21.39 23.52 -21.19
C VAL A 597 20.31 22.82 -20.38
N ASP A 598 20.61 21.64 -19.87
CA ASP A 598 19.79 20.98 -18.86
C ASP A 598 20.28 21.37 -17.47
N LEU A 599 19.38 21.75 -16.57
CA LEU A 599 19.63 21.90 -15.13
C LEU A 599 18.93 20.77 -14.38
N HIS A 600 19.69 19.95 -13.67
CA HIS A 600 19.18 18.87 -12.82
C HIS A 600 19.43 19.19 -11.36
N TYR A 601 18.39 19.12 -10.55
CA TYR A 601 18.51 19.25 -9.11
C TYR A 601 18.19 17.91 -8.47
N PHE A 602 19.02 17.52 -7.50
CA PHE A 602 18.88 16.27 -6.77
C PHE A 602 19.17 16.49 -5.28
N GLN A 603 18.34 15.93 -4.42
CA GLN A 603 18.51 16.09 -2.98
C GLN A 603 19.65 15.20 -2.48
N LEU A 604 20.47 15.74 -1.57
CA LEU A 604 21.54 15.05 -0.87
C LEU A 604 21.22 15.00 0.64
N ASP A 605 22.00 14.28 1.45
CA ASP A 605 21.81 14.29 2.91
C ASP A 605 22.22 15.65 3.52
N ARG A 606 23.12 16.38 2.85
CA ARG A 606 23.65 17.69 3.31
C ARG A 606 23.07 18.90 2.55
N GLY A 607 21.95 18.73 1.86
CA GLY A 607 21.31 19.79 1.08
C GLY A 607 20.94 19.31 -0.32
N TRP A 608 21.36 20.05 -1.34
CA TRP A 608 21.06 19.73 -2.74
C TRP A 608 22.33 19.73 -3.58
N VAL A 609 22.27 19.08 -4.73
CA VAL A 609 23.22 19.28 -5.81
C VAL A 609 22.47 19.73 -7.05
N GLY A 610 22.96 20.81 -7.65
CA GLY A 610 22.60 21.19 -9.01
C GLY A 610 23.65 20.67 -9.98
N PHE A 611 23.22 20.17 -11.13
CA PHE A 611 24.05 19.85 -12.28
C PHE A 611 23.57 20.67 -13.47
N SER A 612 24.50 21.21 -14.25
CA SER A 612 24.23 21.65 -15.60
C SER A 612 24.89 20.70 -16.61
N MET A 613 24.22 20.45 -17.73
CA MET A 613 24.76 19.69 -18.85
C MET A 613 24.46 20.45 -20.15
N ASP A 614 25.49 20.77 -20.94
CA ASP A 614 25.34 21.47 -22.21
C ASP A 614 25.25 20.51 -23.42
N GLU A 615 25.03 21.07 -24.62
CA GLU A 615 24.91 20.33 -25.89
C GLU A 615 26.11 19.40 -26.20
N ARG A 616 27.28 19.65 -25.59
CA ARG A 616 28.50 18.86 -25.79
C ARG A 616 28.68 17.79 -24.71
N GLY A 617 27.72 17.68 -23.79
CA GLY A 617 27.77 16.80 -22.64
C GLY A 617 28.75 17.28 -21.56
N ARG A 618 29.20 18.55 -21.59
CA ARG A 618 30.03 19.08 -20.49
C ARG A 618 29.15 19.29 -19.28
N ILE A 619 29.59 18.76 -18.14
CA ILE A 619 28.86 18.80 -16.88
C ILE A 619 29.53 19.77 -15.91
N VAL A 620 28.74 20.63 -15.29
CA VAL A 620 29.16 21.43 -14.13
C VAL A 620 28.24 21.07 -12.97
N HIS A 621 28.78 20.86 -11.77
CA HIS A 621 27.96 20.59 -10.59
C HIS A 621 28.28 21.58 -9.46
N ARG A 622 27.29 21.82 -8.61
CA ARG A 622 27.38 22.70 -7.43
C ARG A 622 26.60 22.08 -6.29
N VAL A 623 27.27 21.87 -5.15
CA VAL A 623 26.58 21.51 -3.90
C VAL A 623 25.94 22.78 -3.37
N LEU A 624 24.62 22.75 -3.23
CA LEU A 624 23.77 23.83 -2.77
C LEU A 624 23.44 23.51 -1.31
N THR A 625 24.15 24.15 -0.40
CA THR A 625 23.75 24.12 1.01
C THR A 625 22.52 24.99 1.16
N ASP A 626 21.54 24.53 1.94
CA ASP A 626 20.41 25.37 2.36
C ASP A 626 20.66 25.86 3.79
N PRO A 627 21.51 26.89 3.98
CA PRO A 627 21.92 27.30 5.32
C PRO A 627 20.82 27.97 6.14
N LYS A 628 19.65 28.28 5.55
CA LYS A 628 18.60 29.09 6.21
C LYS A 628 17.17 28.58 6.02
N GLY A 629 16.96 27.44 5.36
CA GLY A 629 15.61 27.09 4.89
C GLY A 629 15.16 28.04 3.79
N ALA A 630 16.07 28.51 2.95
CA ALA A 630 15.77 29.36 1.80
C ALA A 630 14.84 28.67 0.80
N LEU A 631 14.76 27.33 0.84
CA LEU A 631 13.76 26.58 0.10
C LEU A 631 12.35 26.65 0.69
N ASP A 632 12.24 27.03 1.96
CA ASP A 632 10.98 27.30 2.66
C ASP A 632 10.56 28.78 2.54
N GLU A 633 11.43 29.65 2.02
CA GLU A 633 11.14 31.07 1.80
C GLU A 633 10.55 31.28 0.40
N ASP A 634 9.35 31.88 0.32
CA ASP A 634 8.70 32.32 -0.92
C ASP A 634 9.36 33.59 -1.51
N ASP A 635 10.69 33.75 -1.37
CA ASP A 635 11.45 34.86 -1.96
C ASP A 635 12.17 34.43 -3.26
N PRO A 636 11.67 34.85 -4.44
CA PRO A 636 12.31 34.52 -5.71
C PRO A 636 13.77 34.96 -5.80
N MET A 637 14.17 36.03 -5.12
CA MET A 637 15.55 36.53 -5.18
C MET A 637 16.51 35.55 -4.50
N SER A 638 16.18 35.12 -3.29
CA SER A 638 16.98 34.14 -2.55
C SER A 638 17.01 32.78 -3.26
N LEU A 639 15.88 32.35 -3.84
CA LEU A 639 15.82 31.13 -4.65
C LEU A 639 16.65 31.22 -5.94
N GLY A 640 16.64 32.36 -6.64
CA GLY A 640 17.47 32.58 -7.83
C GLY A 640 18.96 32.52 -7.50
N ALA A 641 19.37 33.18 -6.42
CA ALA A 641 20.75 33.17 -5.94
C ALA A 641 21.22 31.76 -5.53
N LEU A 642 20.34 30.96 -4.93
CA LEU A 642 20.66 29.58 -4.54
C LEU A 642 20.70 28.62 -5.73
N LEU A 643 19.73 28.72 -6.64
CA LEU A 643 19.47 27.70 -7.65
C LEU A 643 20.07 28.01 -9.02
N LEU A 644 20.15 29.29 -9.44
CA LEU A 644 20.55 29.69 -10.79
C LEU A 644 21.96 30.30 -10.84
N ASP A 645 22.30 31.22 -9.94
CA ASP A 645 23.60 31.91 -9.92
C ASP A 645 24.81 30.97 -9.93
N PRO A 646 24.79 29.79 -9.27
CA PRO A 646 25.91 28.84 -9.35
C PRO A 646 26.22 28.32 -10.77
N PHE A 647 25.30 28.55 -11.72
CA PHE A 647 25.39 28.17 -13.13
C PHE A 647 25.39 29.36 -14.09
N GLU A 648 25.60 30.59 -13.61
CA GLU A 648 25.52 31.82 -14.42
C GLU A 648 26.35 31.73 -15.71
N ASP A 649 27.60 31.28 -15.64
CA ASP A 649 28.49 31.15 -16.80
C ASP A 649 27.92 30.23 -17.89
N VAL A 650 27.32 29.11 -17.48
CA VAL A 650 26.74 28.14 -18.41
C VAL A 650 25.45 28.70 -18.99
N LEU A 651 24.63 29.34 -18.15
CA LEU A 651 23.38 29.96 -18.55
C LEU A 651 23.62 31.15 -19.48
N ALA A 652 24.67 31.95 -19.31
CA ALA A 652 25.02 33.08 -20.17
C ALA A 652 25.06 32.72 -21.67
N THR A 653 25.48 31.48 -21.99
CA THR A 653 25.59 30.99 -23.37
C THR A 653 24.35 30.24 -23.88
N ALA A 654 23.43 29.88 -22.98
CA ALA A 654 22.27 29.08 -23.30
C ALA A 654 21.16 29.91 -23.97
N ARG A 655 20.61 29.43 -25.08
CA ARG A 655 19.39 29.98 -25.70
C ARG A 655 18.12 29.37 -25.10
N ARG A 656 18.25 28.13 -24.62
CA ARG A 656 17.17 27.35 -24.01
C ARG A 656 17.69 26.65 -22.75
N VAL A 657 16.87 26.62 -21.72
CA VAL A 657 17.17 25.95 -20.46
C VAL A 657 16.08 24.94 -20.19
N ARG A 658 16.45 23.68 -19.90
CA ARG A 658 15.52 22.65 -19.47
C ARG A 658 15.72 22.33 -18.01
N ILE A 659 14.67 22.46 -17.23
CA ILE A 659 14.67 22.28 -15.79
C ILE A 659 14.20 20.87 -15.45
N MET A 660 15.00 20.19 -14.63
CA MET A 660 14.75 18.88 -14.06
C MET A 660 14.83 18.98 -12.53
N ALA A 661 13.81 19.60 -11.92
CA ALA A 661 13.70 19.82 -10.47
C ALA A 661 13.02 18.65 -9.75
N SER A 662 13.49 18.20 -8.59
CA SER A 662 12.93 17.04 -7.85
C SER A 662 12.42 17.45 -6.46
N GLY A 663 11.61 16.59 -5.83
CA GLY A 663 11.11 16.82 -4.47
C GLY A 663 10.37 18.17 -4.34
N PRO A 664 10.60 18.93 -3.26
CA PRO A 664 10.00 20.26 -3.06
C PRO A 664 10.24 21.24 -4.22
N LEU A 665 11.34 21.09 -4.97
CA LEU A 665 11.66 21.98 -6.09
C LEU A 665 10.70 21.84 -7.29
N TYR A 666 9.83 20.82 -7.32
CA TYR A 666 8.77 20.74 -8.34
C TYR A 666 7.81 21.94 -8.30
N GLY A 667 7.61 22.55 -7.12
CA GLY A 667 6.76 23.72 -6.95
C GLY A 667 7.42 25.04 -7.34
N VAL A 668 8.74 25.05 -7.59
CA VAL A 668 9.49 26.29 -7.82
C VAL A 668 9.30 26.78 -9.26
N ALA A 669 8.89 28.03 -9.40
CA ALA A 669 8.72 28.72 -10.68
C ALA A 669 10.08 29.18 -11.27
N PHE A 670 10.96 28.24 -11.62
CA PHE A 670 12.32 28.51 -12.18
C PHE A 670 12.36 29.55 -13.30
N HIS A 671 11.35 29.59 -14.17
CA HIS A 671 11.24 30.59 -15.23
C HIS A 671 11.24 32.04 -14.69
N GLY A 672 10.56 32.26 -13.57
CA GLY A 672 10.41 33.56 -12.91
C GLY A 672 11.54 33.93 -11.95
N LEU A 673 12.49 33.04 -11.70
CA LEU A 673 13.64 33.33 -10.84
C LEU A 673 14.62 34.28 -11.54
N PRO A 674 15.17 35.27 -10.83
CA PRO A 674 16.20 36.16 -11.35
C PRO A 674 17.54 35.42 -11.54
N LEU A 675 18.31 35.82 -12.55
CA LEU A 675 19.69 35.40 -12.74
C LEU A 675 20.63 36.51 -12.27
N GLY A 676 21.33 36.29 -11.16
CA GLY A 676 22.14 37.29 -10.46
C GLY A 676 21.32 38.19 -9.53
N ALA A 677 22.01 38.86 -8.60
CA ALA A 677 21.40 39.79 -7.67
C ALA A 677 20.75 40.99 -8.41
N GLY A 678 19.42 40.93 -8.56
CA GLY A 678 18.62 41.97 -9.24
C GLY A 678 18.66 41.86 -10.78
N GLY A 679 19.14 40.74 -11.32
CA GLY A 679 19.16 40.51 -12.75
C GLY A 679 17.79 40.18 -13.34
N PRO A 680 17.71 40.06 -14.69
CA PRO A 680 16.47 39.70 -15.37
C PRO A 680 16.00 38.30 -14.95
N ARG A 681 14.71 38.03 -15.11
CA ARG A 681 14.17 36.67 -14.87
C ARG A 681 14.71 35.72 -15.93
N LEU A 682 14.84 34.45 -15.59
CA LEU A 682 15.40 33.43 -16.50
C LEU A 682 14.70 33.43 -17.88
N GLN A 683 13.38 33.57 -17.88
CA GLN A 683 12.51 33.65 -19.07
C GLN A 683 12.70 34.90 -19.93
N ASP A 684 13.24 36.00 -19.39
CA ASP A 684 13.37 37.26 -20.12
C ASP A 684 14.48 37.17 -21.18
N GLY A 685 15.44 36.25 -21.00
CA GLY A 685 16.54 36.03 -21.95
C GLY A 685 16.55 34.66 -22.63
N ARG A 686 15.75 33.68 -22.15
CA ARG A 686 15.89 32.26 -22.54
C ARG A 686 14.55 31.57 -22.59
N ALA A 687 14.41 30.62 -23.51
CA ALA A 687 13.27 29.71 -23.48
C ALA A 687 13.45 28.70 -22.33
N VAL A 688 12.50 28.62 -21.41
CA VAL A 688 12.53 27.67 -20.28
C VAL A 688 11.59 26.50 -20.58
N VAL A 689 12.07 25.28 -20.39
CA VAL A 689 11.32 24.04 -20.61
C VAL A 689 11.38 23.18 -19.36
N TYR A 690 10.28 22.58 -18.94
CA TYR A 690 10.29 21.61 -17.84
C TYR A 690 10.34 20.19 -18.41
N GLY A 691 11.32 19.41 -17.96
CA GLY A 691 11.55 18.07 -18.47
C GLY A 691 11.15 16.96 -17.49
N LEU A 692 10.79 15.80 -18.04
CA LEU A 692 10.57 14.56 -17.28
C LEU A 692 11.75 13.59 -17.34
N ASP A 693 12.74 13.85 -18.20
CA ASP A 693 13.94 13.04 -18.44
C ASP A 693 13.66 11.56 -18.77
N LEU A 694 12.56 11.29 -19.48
CA LEU A 694 12.19 9.93 -19.88
C LEU A 694 13.07 9.43 -21.03
N PRO A 695 13.25 8.09 -21.16
CA PRO A 695 13.95 7.50 -22.30
C PRO A 695 13.31 7.91 -23.63
N ILE A 696 14.15 8.30 -24.59
CA ILE A 696 13.67 8.68 -25.93
C ILE A 696 13.18 7.41 -26.64
N ASP A 697 11.95 7.41 -27.17
CA ASP A 697 11.60 6.40 -28.18
C ASP A 697 12.24 6.80 -29.51
N PRO A 698 13.14 5.99 -30.07
CA PRO A 698 13.62 6.26 -31.42
C PRO A 698 12.48 6.22 -32.46
N ARG A 699 11.32 5.61 -32.13
CA ARG A 699 10.16 5.54 -33.04
C ARG A 699 9.28 6.79 -33.02
N THR A 700 9.39 7.65 -32.01
CA THR A 700 8.52 8.84 -31.87
C THR A 700 9.10 10.10 -32.52
N SER A 701 10.34 10.09 -33.01
CA SER A 701 10.95 11.31 -33.58
C SER A 701 10.32 11.78 -34.89
N ASP A 702 9.60 10.89 -35.61
CA ASP A 702 9.03 11.19 -36.93
C ASP A 702 7.51 11.43 -36.92
N VAL A 703 6.84 11.33 -35.77
CA VAL A 703 5.39 11.54 -35.73
C VAL A 703 5.09 13.03 -35.58
N ALA A 704 5.00 13.71 -36.72
CA ALA A 704 4.28 14.99 -36.85
C ALA A 704 2.77 14.72 -36.62
N GLY A 705 2.40 14.45 -35.37
CA GLY A 705 1.00 14.34 -34.96
C GLY A 705 0.40 15.72 -34.71
N PRO A 706 -0.94 15.82 -34.70
CA PRO A 706 -1.61 17.07 -34.33
C PRO A 706 -1.23 17.49 -32.90
N ALA A 707 -0.97 18.77 -32.71
CA ALA A 707 -0.70 19.40 -31.42
C ALA A 707 -1.94 20.18 -30.94
N ILE A 708 -2.13 20.20 -29.63
CA ILE A 708 -3.13 21.04 -28.98
C ILE A 708 -2.39 22.11 -28.19
N VAL A 709 -2.78 23.37 -28.38
CA VAL A 709 -2.32 24.50 -27.56
C VAL A 709 -3.50 24.95 -26.70
N LEU A 710 -3.34 24.82 -25.38
CA LEU A 710 -4.34 25.20 -24.39
C LEU A 710 -4.00 26.60 -23.88
N GLU A 711 -4.88 27.56 -24.12
CA GLU A 711 -4.81 28.86 -23.45
C GLU A 711 -5.57 28.75 -22.12
N PRO A 712 -4.90 28.93 -20.96
CA PRO A 712 -5.60 28.88 -19.68
C PRO A 712 -6.62 30.03 -19.57
N PRO A 713 -7.75 29.83 -18.88
CA PRO A 713 -8.67 30.92 -18.54
C PRO A 713 -7.91 31.91 -17.65
N SER A 714 -7.62 33.10 -18.18
CA SER A 714 -6.42 33.82 -17.76
C SER A 714 -6.69 35.20 -17.16
N ASN A 715 -6.39 35.30 -15.86
CA ASN A 715 -5.86 36.49 -15.20
C ASN A 715 -4.32 36.59 -15.33
N LEU A 716 -3.71 35.80 -16.23
CA LEU A 716 -2.27 35.75 -16.47
C LEU A 716 -1.90 36.69 -17.64
N PRO A 717 -1.19 37.79 -17.38
CA PRO A 717 -0.74 38.67 -18.43
C PRO A 717 0.09 37.87 -19.45
N ARG A 718 -0.27 37.96 -20.74
CA ARG A 718 0.44 37.38 -21.91
C ARG A 718 0.19 35.90 -22.23
N ALA A 719 -0.67 35.18 -21.50
CA ALA A 719 -1.00 33.79 -21.86
C ALA A 719 -1.48 33.63 -23.32
N HIS A 720 -2.28 34.59 -23.79
CA HIS A 720 -2.75 34.65 -25.17
C HIS A 720 -1.62 34.81 -26.20
N GLU A 721 -0.70 35.77 -25.97
CA GLU A 721 0.45 35.99 -26.84
C GLU A 721 1.34 34.74 -26.93
N GLU A 722 1.53 34.04 -25.81
CA GLU A 722 2.33 32.82 -25.75
C GLU A 722 1.66 31.65 -26.49
N ALA A 723 0.33 31.52 -26.35
CA ALA A 723 -0.45 30.54 -27.10
C ALA A 723 -0.35 30.79 -28.62
N GLU A 724 -0.56 32.03 -29.08
CA GLU A 724 -0.41 32.45 -30.47
C GLU A 724 0.99 32.14 -31.02
N LEU A 725 2.04 32.49 -30.27
CA LEU A 725 3.43 32.21 -30.64
C LEU A 725 3.70 30.71 -30.76
N SER A 726 3.16 29.90 -29.85
CA SER A 726 3.29 28.45 -29.84
C SER A 726 2.59 27.83 -31.05
N VAL A 727 1.35 28.25 -31.33
CA VAL A 727 0.57 27.83 -32.51
C VAL A 727 1.32 28.16 -33.80
N ALA A 728 1.81 29.40 -33.95
CA ALA A 728 2.56 29.81 -35.13
C ALA A 728 3.88 29.01 -35.28
N GLY A 729 4.58 28.77 -34.18
CA GLY A 729 5.83 28.00 -34.16
C GLY A 729 5.64 26.54 -34.58
N LEU A 730 4.59 25.89 -34.09
CA LEU A 730 4.24 24.51 -34.42
C LEU A 730 3.77 24.41 -35.88
N ARG A 731 2.91 25.31 -36.35
CA ARG A 731 2.45 25.35 -37.76
C ARG A 731 3.62 25.53 -38.74
N ARG A 732 4.61 26.37 -38.42
CA ARG A 732 5.83 26.52 -39.23
C ARG A 732 6.65 25.23 -39.36
N ARG A 733 6.50 24.28 -38.43
CA ARG A 733 7.15 22.97 -38.45
C ARG A 733 6.30 21.90 -39.17
N GLY A 734 5.21 22.29 -39.81
CA GLY A 734 4.29 21.37 -40.47
C GLY A 734 3.42 20.57 -39.49
N VAL A 735 3.35 20.99 -38.22
CA VAL A 735 2.49 20.37 -37.22
C VAL A 735 1.08 20.93 -37.38
N GLU A 736 0.08 20.06 -37.47
CA GLU A 736 -1.32 20.45 -37.39
C GLU A 736 -1.60 20.93 -35.96
N VAL A 737 -2.16 22.13 -35.76
CA VAL A 737 -2.37 22.69 -34.41
C VAL A 737 -3.82 23.09 -34.22
N ARG A 738 -4.45 22.52 -33.18
CA ARG A 738 -5.74 22.97 -32.63
C ARG A 738 -5.46 23.85 -31.42
N ALA A 739 -5.70 25.15 -31.54
CA ALA A 739 -5.71 26.05 -30.39
C ALA A 739 -7.09 25.93 -29.73
N LEU A 740 -7.12 25.80 -28.41
CA LEU A 740 -8.35 25.79 -27.63
C LEU A 740 -8.33 27.02 -26.73
N THR A 741 -9.26 27.92 -26.98
CA THR A 741 -9.55 29.09 -26.14
C THR A 741 -10.70 28.78 -25.20
N GLU A 742 -10.83 29.59 -24.15
CA GLU A 742 -11.89 29.46 -23.14
C GLU A 742 -13.28 29.27 -23.77
N GLY A 743 -13.98 28.19 -23.40
CA GLY A 743 -15.34 27.90 -23.85
C GLY A 743 -15.49 26.94 -25.05
N GLU A 744 -14.40 26.55 -25.73
CA GLU A 744 -14.48 25.53 -26.78
C GLU A 744 -14.45 24.11 -26.21
N PRO A 745 -15.43 23.24 -26.52
CA PRO A 745 -15.42 21.84 -26.09
C PRO A 745 -14.28 21.08 -26.79
N VAL A 746 -13.56 20.27 -26.00
CA VAL A 746 -12.56 19.33 -26.51
C VAL A 746 -13.29 18.08 -27.00
N ASP A 747 -13.83 18.16 -28.22
CA ASP A 747 -14.32 16.99 -28.97
C ASP A 747 -13.18 16.10 -29.46
#